data_AF-C1EEQ3-F1
#
_entry.id   AF-C1EEQ3-F1
#
_cell.length_a   1.000
_cell.length_b   1.000
_cell.length_c   1.000
_cell.angle_alpha   90.00
_cell.angle_beta   90.00
_cell.angle_gamma   90.00
#
_symmetry.space_group_name_H-M   'P 1'
#
loop_
_entity.id
_entity.type
_entity.pdbx_description
1 polymer ?
#
loop_
_entity_poly.entity_id
_entity_poly.type
_entity_poly.pdbx_seq_one_letter_code
_entity_poly.pdbx_strand_id
1 'polypeptide(L)'
;MTAVEQAAQGLALPSLRANAEATLLEFRRSPHALPACRHILEHSQVTEAQFQAASTLRDAALRDWTALPPQERSGLRQFCLGALLHRTPPPAPVVASQLMSTLAVILKRAWLDDGVDRGAMLSEAEAAVTQASTAAARRIGLQLFAAVISEFSPTTASAMQLPWEFHERCRASLETEFLAGLFAHGSQIARSVAESGAALNATDDNVCVASLRLMSAALAWDFTRDGAAGGPFGFIQPEGHLRPAGNDRDGEAADAVRITPGVGWRETLLAPGAMDWLFRLNTAAHASCARADGASSHGASGSGGNPKVDALAGAARGVVASLCALSGDVFPSAREEPGGETRRRHFAACVRALRAVLLPANAAVALAAAGSATGEENLEDGARALCSLAEVHPVEDFVTPLGAMPGGSTNDAADPGSNDQNALGMLGELTLALIAAGALRGEHEGGAMEESLRMLLDAWGSLIGRVGQFGCPPELANGAAAVFQAYLHGGLAAVAESAYDDDDGQEEEGKAGAAALDERLSLIAPIARAAPDATLPLLRQALDAKKRALAATTANGADPTTALEELWWLARLVPHVLADAFDGEIPLPPDSLAECRARATHEERECPVDALAGEYVQLTCLCLDENARRALSPRLLETLTWGSARWTDTYLMSEDTGGSLHAAIFAHNALGGGGEGRVYRGANKAKPAAFSEAGGGANVLDALLRAAFVCLTAWPGETGVQKAAASTLLPALTRRRALCRTCVNLPAWKQVMDAESVALAHSAAVAGAVPGHQTLHFPPEIHLGLSEALGRAAEGLNDEAQSQEYIARVLTPVGQVLSAVAAAPGDMKHPAGESRAIAVIQALRGSVRATIARSQASVFSFFSQSFEALLAVQRAGAHSAQVSKLILKLTEELVANQACFLGPAHAGVLCRHCLRVVEEYRASGRGKIGATEGGSRSLRAERVKECYKEVKAMLRMLTHVTNSDNDVEDEETARGDSHRGSVLAAAAAGAAASEGRVRGGAGVATSGEALAKVDVAQVVFIGLNTVIPLITDELLTFPKLCHQYFALLAHMLEAYPAKVAALPPDMFNSLMGTLEFGLKHADVEVARESLAAAGAMGSFQHHASVDGRAGLGDHNFLSASSGQGTILARLMRTTLSRMIFEDAGMDLVDAAADALLPLMLVERAAFEGVAGELLAKLEGDAGAQARVVGALRELTTGNGLTDRVDRANKRRFRRNMSTFLTETRSFVRHN
;
A
#
# COMPACT_ATOMS: atom_id res chain seq x y z
N MET A 1 17.38 -19.51 -41.72
CA MET A 1 18.03 -18.18 -41.62
C MET A 1 17.26 -17.12 -42.39
N THR A 2 17.20 -17.19 -43.73
CA THR A 2 16.51 -16.19 -44.58
C THR A 2 15.07 -15.86 -44.16
N ALA A 3 14.26 -16.87 -43.82
CA ALA A 3 12.89 -16.66 -43.32
C ALA A 3 12.85 -15.89 -41.99
N VAL A 4 13.80 -16.15 -41.08
CA VAL A 4 13.93 -15.45 -39.78
C VAL A 4 14.41 -14.03 -39.99
N GLU A 5 15.34 -13.79 -40.94
CA GLU A 5 15.80 -12.44 -41.30
C GLU A 5 14.67 -11.57 -41.83
N GLN A 6 13.88 -12.11 -42.76
CA GLN A 6 12.72 -11.43 -43.34
C GLN A 6 11.64 -11.15 -42.28
N ALA A 7 11.35 -12.13 -41.42
CA ALA A 7 10.36 -11.96 -40.35
C ALA A 7 10.82 -10.94 -39.30
N ALA A 8 12.08 -10.99 -38.87
CA ALA A 8 12.63 -10.07 -37.87
C ALA A 8 12.57 -8.61 -38.36
N GLN A 9 12.90 -8.35 -39.63
CA GLN A 9 12.75 -7.02 -40.24
C GLN A 9 11.28 -6.63 -40.44
N GLY A 10 10.41 -7.61 -40.72
CA GLY A 10 8.97 -7.41 -40.91
C GLY A 10 8.20 -6.96 -39.67
N LEU A 11 8.74 -7.14 -38.46
CA LEU A 11 8.11 -6.69 -37.21
C LEU A 11 7.89 -5.18 -37.13
N ALA A 12 8.74 -4.39 -37.80
CA ALA A 12 8.62 -2.93 -37.86
C ALA A 12 7.50 -2.45 -38.79
N LEU A 13 6.94 -3.34 -39.63
CA LEU A 13 5.93 -3.01 -40.63
C LEU A 13 4.56 -3.53 -40.18
N PRO A 14 3.56 -2.68 -39.87
CA PRO A 14 2.24 -3.11 -39.39
C PRO A 14 1.54 -4.13 -40.29
N SER A 15 1.75 -4.05 -41.61
CA SER A 15 1.17 -4.96 -42.60
C SER A 15 1.78 -6.37 -42.59
N LEU A 16 3.03 -6.52 -42.13
CA LEU A 16 3.75 -7.81 -42.08
C LEU A 16 3.83 -8.38 -40.67
N ARG A 17 3.54 -7.58 -39.64
CA ARG A 17 3.73 -7.92 -38.24
C ARG A 17 3.09 -9.24 -37.82
N ALA A 18 1.83 -9.49 -38.16
CA ALA A 18 1.15 -10.73 -37.77
C ALA A 18 1.81 -11.99 -38.38
N ASN A 19 2.24 -11.91 -39.64
CA ASN A 19 2.92 -13.03 -40.31
C ASN A 19 4.36 -13.21 -39.80
N ALA A 20 5.05 -12.10 -39.55
CA ALA A 20 6.36 -12.08 -38.93
C ALA A 20 6.35 -12.70 -37.52
N GLU A 21 5.39 -12.31 -36.68
CA GLU A 21 5.18 -12.89 -35.34
C GLU A 21 4.90 -14.39 -35.43
N ALA A 22 4.01 -14.83 -36.34
CA ALA A 22 3.72 -16.24 -36.55
C ALA A 22 4.99 -17.03 -36.94
N THR A 23 5.78 -16.51 -37.89
CA THR A 23 7.03 -17.15 -38.35
C THR A 23 8.07 -17.25 -37.23
N LEU A 24 8.22 -16.20 -36.40
CA LEU A 24 9.16 -16.21 -35.28
C LEU A 24 8.71 -17.13 -34.14
N LEU A 25 7.40 -17.22 -33.89
CA LEU A 25 6.83 -18.18 -32.93
C LEU A 25 7.03 -19.63 -33.41
N GLU A 26 6.85 -19.91 -34.70
CA GLU A 26 7.15 -21.21 -35.29
C GLU A 26 8.63 -21.55 -35.16
N PHE A 27 9.52 -20.60 -35.47
CA PHE A 27 10.96 -20.76 -35.26
C PHE A 27 11.30 -21.10 -33.80
N ARG A 28 10.68 -20.42 -32.82
CA ARG A 28 10.86 -20.71 -31.40
C ARG A 28 10.43 -22.12 -31.00
N ARG A 29 9.36 -22.64 -31.61
CA ARG A 29 8.82 -23.98 -31.33
C ARG A 29 9.55 -25.10 -32.08
N SER A 30 10.48 -24.77 -32.99
CA SER A 30 11.15 -25.76 -33.81
C SER A 30 12.00 -26.76 -32.97
N PRO A 31 11.98 -28.06 -33.31
CA PRO A 31 12.85 -29.07 -32.68
C PRO A 31 14.33 -28.91 -33.06
N HIS A 32 14.64 -28.14 -34.12
CA HIS A 32 16.01 -27.83 -34.55
C HIS A 32 16.39 -26.38 -34.27
N ALA A 33 15.75 -25.75 -33.28
CA ALA A 33 16.00 -24.35 -32.93
C ALA A 33 17.45 -24.10 -32.49
N LEU A 34 18.07 -24.99 -31.69
CA LEU A 34 19.43 -24.78 -31.17
C LEU A 34 20.50 -24.70 -32.27
N PRO A 35 20.61 -25.67 -33.22
CA PRO A 35 21.55 -25.55 -34.34
C PRO A 35 21.25 -24.34 -35.25
N ALA A 36 19.97 -24.05 -35.49
CA ALA A 36 19.57 -22.92 -36.33
C ALA A 36 19.96 -21.57 -35.68
N CYS A 37 19.81 -21.43 -34.36
CA CYS A 37 20.23 -20.24 -33.63
C CYS A 37 21.74 -20.02 -33.72
N ARG A 38 22.55 -21.08 -33.53
CA ARG A 38 24.02 -21.00 -33.68
C ARG A 38 24.41 -20.53 -35.09
N HIS A 39 23.79 -21.13 -36.11
CA HIS A 39 24.06 -20.79 -37.51
C HIS A 39 23.69 -19.33 -37.82
N ILE A 40 22.52 -18.86 -37.38
CA ILE A 40 22.09 -17.46 -37.57
C ILE A 40 23.05 -16.50 -36.86
N LEU A 41 23.41 -16.80 -35.61
CA LEU A 41 24.31 -15.95 -34.83
C LEU A 41 25.70 -15.84 -35.46
N GLU A 42 26.22 -16.89 -36.09
CA GLU A 42 27.52 -16.90 -36.74
C GLU A 42 27.53 -16.24 -38.13
N HIS A 43 26.46 -16.41 -38.94
CA HIS A 43 26.48 -16.10 -40.37
C HIS A 43 25.58 -14.93 -40.79
N SER A 44 24.50 -14.65 -40.05
CA SER A 44 23.58 -13.56 -40.40
C SER A 44 24.24 -12.20 -40.19
N GLN A 45 23.95 -11.26 -41.07
CA GLN A 45 24.35 -9.84 -40.95
C GLN A 45 23.18 -8.95 -40.46
N VAL A 46 22.02 -9.55 -40.16
CA VAL A 46 20.81 -8.83 -39.72
C VAL A 46 20.75 -8.82 -38.19
N THR A 47 20.91 -7.65 -37.58
CA THR A 47 20.95 -7.48 -36.12
C THR A 47 19.69 -7.99 -35.44
N GLU A 48 18.52 -7.73 -36.02
CA GLU A 48 17.22 -8.16 -35.51
C GLU A 48 17.11 -9.69 -35.54
N ALA A 49 17.63 -10.34 -36.59
CA ALA A 49 17.64 -11.80 -36.69
C ALA A 49 18.60 -12.43 -35.69
N GLN A 50 19.77 -11.84 -35.48
CA GLN A 50 20.71 -12.24 -34.44
C GLN A 50 20.09 -12.10 -33.04
N PHE A 51 19.38 -10.99 -32.77
CA PHE A 51 18.67 -10.77 -31.51
C PHE A 51 17.55 -11.81 -31.28
N GLN A 52 16.74 -12.10 -32.30
CA GLN A 52 15.73 -13.15 -32.23
C GLN A 52 16.36 -14.53 -32.04
N ALA A 53 17.46 -14.84 -32.72
CA ALA A 53 18.20 -16.08 -32.54
C ALA A 53 18.78 -16.21 -31.12
N ALA A 54 19.35 -15.15 -30.54
CA ALA A 54 19.84 -15.15 -29.16
C ALA A 54 18.71 -15.39 -28.14
N SER A 55 17.53 -14.80 -28.38
CA SER A 55 16.33 -15.01 -27.56
C SER A 55 15.79 -16.44 -27.69
N THR A 56 15.65 -16.93 -28.92
CA THR A 56 15.19 -18.30 -29.20
C THR A 56 16.18 -19.35 -28.66
N LEU A 57 17.48 -19.06 -28.69
CA LEU A 57 18.50 -19.94 -28.10
C LEU A 57 18.26 -20.16 -26.61
N ARG A 58 17.91 -19.11 -25.87
CA ARG A 58 17.54 -19.20 -24.44
C ARG A 58 16.32 -20.09 -24.24
N ASP A 59 15.24 -19.78 -24.95
CA ASP A 59 13.95 -20.46 -24.78
C ASP A 59 14.07 -21.95 -25.16
N ALA A 60 14.76 -22.26 -26.27
CA ALA A 60 15.02 -23.63 -26.69
C ALA A 60 15.96 -24.38 -25.73
N ALA A 61 16.98 -23.71 -25.18
CA ALA A 61 17.89 -24.34 -24.21
C ALA A 61 17.15 -24.71 -22.92
N LEU A 62 16.30 -23.82 -22.39
CA LEU A 62 15.49 -24.10 -21.20
C LEU A 62 14.48 -25.22 -21.44
N ARG A 63 13.79 -25.19 -22.58
CA ARG A 63 12.80 -26.20 -22.98
C ARG A 63 13.42 -27.60 -23.07
N ASP A 64 14.55 -27.72 -23.76
CA ASP A 64 15.14 -29.02 -24.07
C ASP A 64 16.18 -29.46 -23.01
N TRP A 65 16.35 -28.70 -21.92
CA TRP A 65 17.48 -28.82 -20.97
C TRP A 65 17.70 -30.24 -20.44
N THR A 66 16.63 -30.90 -19.98
CA THR A 66 16.69 -32.24 -19.39
C THR A 66 17.02 -33.32 -20.42
N ALA A 67 16.71 -33.11 -21.69
CA ALA A 67 17.03 -34.01 -22.80
C ALA A 67 18.46 -33.80 -23.33
N LEU A 68 19.04 -32.60 -23.16
CA LEU A 68 20.39 -32.29 -23.62
C LEU A 68 21.47 -33.05 -22.81
N PRO A 69 22.43 -33.71 -23.46
CA PRO A 69 23.60 -34.28 -22.80
C PRO A 69 24.46 -33.21 -22.10
N PRO A 70 25.20 -33.54 -21.02
CA PRO A 70 26.08 -32.59 -20.33
C PRO A 70 27.12 -31.89 -21.24
N GLN A 71 27.59 -32.61 -22.26
CA GLN A 71 28.51 -32.09 -23.28
C GLN A 71 27.86 -30.99 -24.14
N GLU A 72 26.60 -31.17 -24.53
CA GLU A 72 25.87 -30.15 -25.31
C GLU A 72 25.51 -28.92 -24.46
N ARG A 73 25.15 -29.12 -23.19
CA ARG A 73 24.93 -28.01 -22.23
C ARG A 73 26.21 -27.17 -22.07
N SER A 74 27.34 -27.83 -21.88
CA SER A 74 28.65 -27.18 -21.82
C SER A 74 29.00 -26.48 -23.14
N GLY A 75 28.70 -27.12 -24.27
CA GLY A 75 28.90 -26.54 -25.61
C GLY A 75 28.05 -25.30 -25.89
N LEU A 76 26.82 -25.23 -25.38
CA LEU A 76 25.98 -24.02 -25.47
C LEU A 76 26.59 -22.85 -24.72
N ARG A 77 27.05 -23.09 -23.48
CA ARG A 77 27.73 -22.10 -22.65
C ARG A 77 28.99 -21.56 -23.34
N GLN A 78 29.85 -22.46 -23.83
CA GLN A 78 31.08 -22.10 -24.55
C GLN A 78 30.81 -21.36 -25.85
N PHE A 79 29.76 -21.75 -26.59
CA PHE A 79 29.34 -21.05 -27.79
C PHE A 79 28.93 -19.59 -27.49
N CYS A 80 28.07 -19.36 -26.50
CA CYS A 80 27.65 -18.02 -26.12
C CYS A 80 28.83 -17.14 -25.67
N LEU A 81 29.73 -17.70 -24.86
CA LEU A 81 30.94 -17.01 -24.42
C LEU A 81 31.86 -16.68 -25.60
N GLY A 82 32.04 -17.64 -26.52
CA GLY A 82 32.75 -17.49 -27.79
C GLY A 82 32.20 -16.34 -28.65
N ALA A 83 30.88 -16.34 -28.85
CA ALA A 83 30.17 -15.35 -29.66
C ALA A 83 30.27 -13.92 -29.07
N LEU A 84 30.42 -13.80 -27.75
CA LEU A 84 30.58 -12.52 -27.05
C LEU A 84 32.03 -12.00 -27.09
N LEU A 85 33.02 -12.85 -26.81
CA LEU A 85 34.40 -12.41 -26.53
C LEU A 85 35.37 -12.56 -27.71
N HIS A 86 35.15 -13.53 -28.60
CA HIS A 86 36.12 -13.88 -29.66
C HIS A 86 35.74 -13.34 -31.04
N ARG A 87 34.56 -12.76 -31.21
CA ARG A 87 34.10 -12.19 -32.48
C ARG A 87 34.79 -10.86 -32.80
N THR A 88 35.23 -10.72 -34.05
CA THR A 88 35.77 -9.46 -34.61
C THR A 88 35.07 -9.11 -35.92
N PRO A 89 34.34 -7.98 -36.01
CA PRO A 89 34.04 -7.02 -34.94
C PRO A 89 33.16 -7.63 -33.83
N PRO A 90 33.14 -7.03 -32.62
CA PRO A 90 32.25 -7.47 -31.54
C PRO A 90 30.77 -7.37 -31.95
N PRO A 91 29.88 -8.17 -31.33
CA PRO A 91 28.44 -8.11 -31.64
C PRO A 91 27.86 -6.72 -31.35
N ALA A 92 26.80 -6.37 -32.09
CA ALA A 92 26.06 -5.13 -31.84
C ALA A 92 25.56 -5.08 -30.37
N PRO A 93 25.51 -3.91 -29.72
CA PRO A 93 25.21 -3.80 -28.28
C PRO A 93 23.93 -4.52 -27.83
N VAL A 94 22.86 -4.43 -28.64
CA VAL A 94 21.56 -5.07 -28.34
C VAL A 94 21.67 -6.60 -28.41
N VAL A 95 22.42 -7.13 -29.37
CA VAL A 95 22.69 -8.58 -29.51
C VAL A 95 23.61 -9.06 -28.39
N ALA A 96 24.64 -8.29 -28.05
CA ALA A 96 25.53 -8.58 -26.93
C ALA A 96 24.74 -8.66 -25.60
N SER A 97 23.88 -7.67 -25.33
CA SER A 97 23.01 -7.65 -24.14
C SER A 97 22.11 -8.88 -24.07
N GLN A 98 21.47 -9.24 -25.18
CA GLN A 98 20.61 -10.43 -25.24
C GLN A 98 21.40 -11.72 -25.05
N LEU A 99 22.58 -11.85 -25.66
CA LEU A 99 23.46 -13.01 -25.48
C LEU A 99 24.00 -13.12 -24.05
N MET A 100 24.31 -12.00 -23.39
CA MET A 100 24.71 -11.99 -21.98
C MET A 100 23.57 -12.47 -21.07
N SER A 101 22.35 -12.00 -21.29
CA SER A 101 21.14 -12.50 -20.59
C SER A 101 20.92 -14.00 -20.85
N THR A 102 21.01 -14.43 -22.12
CA THR A 102 20.89 -15.85 -22.48
C THR A 102 21.95 -16.71 -21.80
N LEU A 103 23.20 -16.25 -21.75
CA LEU A 103 24.30 -16.95 -21.09
C LEU A 103 24.11 -16.99 -19.57
N ALA A 104 23.69 -15.90 -18.94
CA ALA A 104 23.38 -15.85 -17.51
C ALA A 104 22.29 -16.86 -17.13
N VAL A 105 21.22 -16.95 -17.94
CA VAL A 105 20.14 -17.93 -17.77
C VAL A 105 20.65 -19.37 -17.90
N ILE A 106 21.48 -19.64 -18.91
CA ILE A 106 22.10 -20.97 -19.12
C ILE A 106 23.01 -21.34 -17.94
N LEU A 107 23.81 -20.39 -17.42
CA LEU A 107 24.67 -20.59 -16.26
C LEU A 107 23.85 -20.92 -15.00
N LYS A 108 22.80 -20.13 -14.73
CA LYS A 108 21.90 -20.37 -13.59
C LYS A 108 21.17 -21.70 -13.73
N ARG A 109 20.69 -22.05 -14.93
CA ARG A 109 20.01 -23.32 -15.17
C ARG A 109 20.92 -24.53 -14.93
N ALA A 110 22.20 -24.42 -15.28
CA ALA A 110 23.22 -25.45 -15.04
C ALA A 110 23.71 -25.50 -13.59
N TRP A 111 23.42 -24.48 -12.77
CA TRP A 111 24.09 -24.24 -11.48
C TRP A 111 23.98 -25.39 -10.48
N LEU A 112 22.85 -26.08 -10.49
CA LEU A 112 22.54 -27.19 -9.59
C LEU A 112 22.47 -28.55 -10.30
N ASP A 113 22.96 -28.65 -11.54
CA ASP A 113 23.04 -29.93 -12.26
C ASP A 113 24.12 -30.83 -11.61
N ASP A 114 23.86 -32.15 -11.57
CA ASP A 114 24.78 -33.12 -10.97
C ASP A 114 26.15 -33.14 -11.67
N GLY A 115 27.22 -33.06 -10.88
CA GLY A 115 28.60 -33.13 -11.36
C GLY A 115 29.15 -31.82 -11.97
N VAL A 116 28.39 -30.73 -11.94
CA VAL A 116 28.88 -29.41 -12.35
C VAL A 116 29.79 -28.81 -11.28
N ASP A 117 31.03 -28.50 -11.66
CA ASP A 117 31.92 -27.67 -10.84
C ASP A 117 31.61 -26.19 -11.10
N ARG A 118 30.82 -25.61 -10.19
CA ARG A 118 30.40 -24.19 -10.20
C ARG A 118 31.59 -23.24 -10.23
N GLY A 119 32.64 -23.55 -9.47
CA GLY A 119 33.85 -22.73 -9.40
C GLY A 119 34.63 -22.77 -10.71
N ALA A 120 34.82 -23.95 -11.30
CA ALA A 120 35.46 -24.08 -12.60
C ALA A 120 34.64 -23.39 -13.72
N MET A 121 33.31 -23.46 -13.65
CA MET A 121 32.42 -22.83 -14.62
C MET A 121 32.56 -21.30 -14.65
N LEU A 122 32.61 -20.65 -13.48
CA LEU A 122 32.86 -19.21 -13.39
C LEU A 122 34.31 -18.85 -13.69
N SER A 123 35.27 -19.64 -13.20
CA SER A 123 36.71 -19.42 -13.45
C SER A 123 37.06 -19.48 -14.94
N GLU A 124 36.39 -20.33 -15.72
CA GLU A 124 36.52 -20.37 -17.19
C GLU A 124 36.12 -19.03 -17.82
N ALA A 125 35.00 -18.46 -17.38
CA ALA A 125 34.55 -17.14 -17.84
C ALA A 125 35.51 -16.04 -17.38
N GLU A 126 35.94 -16.03 -16.12
CA GLU A 126 36.90 -15.04 -15.58
C GLU A 126 38.24 -15.08 -16.31
N ALA A 127 38.76 -16.28 -16.59
CA ALA A 127 39.98 -16.47 -17.37
C ALA A 127 39.82 -15.92 -18.79
N ALA A 128 38.68 -16.20 -19.45
CA ALA A 128 38.40 -15.70 -20.79
C ALA A 128 38.32 -14.16 -20.83
N VAL A 129 37.69 -13.54 -19.81
CA VAL A 129 37.62 -12.07 -19.69
C VAL A 129 39.00 -11.47 -19.41
N THR A 130 39.77 -12.06 -18.51
CA THR A 130 41.11 -11.58 -18.13
C THR A 130 42.11 -11.67 -19.29
N GLN A 131 42.01 -12.73 -20.09
CA GLN A 131 42.88 -12.99 -21.25
C GLN A 131 42.40 -12.33 -22.55
N ALA A 132 41.26 -11.63 -22.52
CA ALA A 132 40.68 -11.03 -23.72
C ALA A 132 41.63 -10.00 -24.36
N SER A 133 41.87 -10.17 -25.67
CA SER A 133 42.88 -9.42 -26.43
C SER A 133 42.49 -7.98 -26.76
N THR A 134 41.21 -7.61 -26.60
CA THR A 134 40.69 -6.27 -26.90
C THR A 134 40.00 -5.66 -25.68
N ALA A 135 40.04 -4.33 -25.56
CA ALA A 135 39.32 -3.63 -24.50
C ALA A 135 37.80 -3.81 -24.60
N ALA A 136 37.27 -3.91 -25.82
CA ALA A 136 35.85 -4.19 -26.07
C ALA A 136 35.42 -5.56 -25.51
N ALA A 137 36.21 -6.62 -25.74
CA ALA A 137 35.92 -7.95 -25.21
C ALA A 137 36.01 -7.97 -23.67
N ARG A 138 37.01 -7.31 -23.06
CA ARG A 138 37.10 -7.14 -21.60
C ARG A 138 35.86 -6.44 -21.03
N ARG A 139 35.42 -5.36 -21.68
CA ARG A 139 34.20 -4.62 -21.29
C ARG A 139 32.94 -5.49 -21.35
N ILE A 140 32.75 -6.25 -22.43
CA ILE A 140 31.60 -7.18 -22.57
C ILE A 140 31.65 -8.26 -21.49
N GLY A 141 32.84 -8.79 -21.20
CA GLY A 141 33.06 -9.76 -20.12
C GLY A 141 32.62 -9.27 -18.74
N LEU A 142 32.97 -8.04 -18.38
CA LEU A 142 32.55 -7.41 -17.12
C LEU A 142 31.02 -7.20 -17.07
N GLN A 143 30.42 -6.82 -18.20
CA GLN A 143 28.96 -6.68 -18.32
C GLN A 143 28.23 -8.02 -18.19
N LEU A 144 28.85 -9.12 -18.66
CA LEU A 144 28.31 -10.47 -18.48
C LEU A 144 28.23 -10.83 -16.99
N PHE A 145 29.26 -10.54 -16.20
CA PHE A 145 29.21 -10.82 -14.75
C PHE A 145 28.12 -10.00 -14.05
N ALA A 146 27.92 -8.75 -14.44
CA ALA A 146 26.80 -7.95 -13.91
C ALA A 146 25.45 -8.58 -14.28
N ALA A 147 25.29 -9.06 -15.52
CA ALA A 147 24.10 -9.78 -15.95
C ALA A 147 23.89 -11.11 -15.21
N VAL A 148 24.97 -11.83 -14.86
CA VAL A 148 24.92 -13.03 -14.02
C VAL A 148 24.41 -12.70 -12.62
N ILE A 149 24.92 -11.64 -11.98
CA ILE A 149 24.43 -11.20 -10.67
C ILE A 149 22.92 -10.87 -10.77
N SER A 150 22.51 -10.06 -11.75
CA SER A 150 21.09 -9.75 -11.95
C SER A 150 20.23 -11.00 -12.18
N GLU A 151 20.67 -11.96 -12.99
CA GLU A 151 19.88 -13.18 -13.24
C GLU A 151 19.73 -14.05 -11.99
N PHE A 152 20.70 -14.06 -11.08
CA PHE A 152 20.63 -14.83 -9.85
C PHE A 152 19.81 -14.17 -8.75
N SER A 153 19.66 -12.84 -8.78
CA SER A 153 18.78 -12.11 -7.86
C SER A 153 17.31 -12.51 -8.07
N PRO A 154 16.51 -12.74 -7.01
CA PRO A 154 15.11 -13.14 -7.13
C PRO A 154 14.22 -12.13 -7.85
N THR A 155 14.49 -10.83 -7.71
CA THR A 155 13.66 -9.75 -8.27
C THR A 155 13.82 -9.59 -9.78
N THR A 156 14.97 -10.04 -10.30
CA THR A 156 15.34 -9.89 -11.72
C THR A 156 15.58 -11.24 -12.40
N ALA A 157 15.33 -12.35 -11.72
CA ALA A 157 15.47 -13.70 -12.27
C ALA A 157 14.46 -13.96 -13.40
N SER A 158 14.95 -14.60 -14.46
CA SER A 158 14.08 -15.08 -15.54
C SER A 158 13.20 -16.24 -15.05
N ALA A 159 11.96 -16.30 -15.54
CA ALA A 159 11.06 -17.42 -15.29
C ALA A 159 11.56 -18.70 -15.99
N MET A 160 12.11 -19.65 -15.22
CA MET A 160 12.69 -20.90 -15.75
C MET A 160 11.74 -22.11 -15.68
N GLN A 161 10.49 -21.90 -15.26
CA GLN A 161 9.54 -22.99 -14.95
C GLN A 161 10.07 -23.98 -13.91
N LEU A 162 10.90 -23.51 -12.98
CA LEU A 162 11.46 -24.28 -11.88
C LEU A 162 10.87 -23.82 -10.55
N PRO A 163 10.83 -24.68 -9.51
CA PRO A 163 10.35 -24.29 -8.19
C PRO A 163 11.15 -23.15 -7.58
N TRP A 164 10.51 -22.35 -6.73
CA TRP A 164 11.18 -21.30 -5.96
C TRP A 164 12.44 -21.80 -5.21
N GLU A 165 12.39 -23.02 -4.66
CA GLU A 165 13.53 -23.65 -3.97
C GLU A 165 14.80 -23.71 -4.85
N PHE A 166 14.66 -23.89 -6.17
CA PHE A 166 15.79 -23.87 -7.10
C PHE A 166 16.43 -22.48 -7.16
N HIS A 167 15.60 -21.44 -7.32
CA HIS A 167 16.06 -20.05 -7.40
C HIS A 167 16.72 -19.61 -6.09
N GLU A 168 16.14 -20.00 -4.95
CA GLU A 168 16.67 -19.68 -3.63
C GLU A 168 18.03 -20.37 -3.37
N ARG A 169 18.18 -21.64 -3.75
CA ARG A 169 19.47 -22.34 -3.66
C ARG A 169 20.54 -21.72 -4.55
N CYS A 170 20.17 -21.27 -5.76
CA CYS A 170 21.09 -20.56 -6.64
C CYS A 170 21.52 -19.21 -6.04
N ARG A 171 20.55 -18.43 -5.53
CA ARG A 171 20.78 -17.16 -4.83
C ARG A 171 21.77 -17.34 -3.68
N ALA A 172 21.44 -18.22 -2.73
CA ALA A 172 22.24 -18.46 -1.53
C ALA A 172 23.66 -18.92 -1.88
N SER A 173 23.81 -19.80 -2.87
CA SER A 173 25.12 -20.25 -3.34
C SER A 173 25.93 -19.13 -4.00
N LEU A 174 25.34 -18.29 -4.86
CA LEU A 174 26.05 -17.17 -5.46
C LEU A 174 26.51 -16.16 -4.41
N GLU A 175 25.61 -15.77 -3.50
CA GLU A 175 25.88 -14.80 -2.45
C GLU A 175 27.02 -15.23 -1.52
N THR A 176 26.97 -16.47 -1.04
CA THR A 176 27.92 -16.98 -0.04
C THR A 176 29.27 -17.38 -0.64
N GLU A 177 29.30 -17.92 -1.86
CA GLU A 177 30.51 -18.51 -2.43
C GLU A 177 31.22 -17.60 -3.47
N PHE A 178 30.51 -16.75 -4.21
CA PHE A 178 31.07 -16.10 -5.42
C PHE A 178 30.89 -14.58 -5.52
N LEU A 179 29.85 -14.00 -4.91
CA LEU A 179 29.49 -12.59 -5.10
C LEU A 179 30.60 -11.62 -4.66
N ALA A 180 31.25 -11.90 -3.52
CA ALA A 180 32.40 -11.13 -3.04
C ALA A 180 33.61 -11.23 -3.99
N GLY A 181 33.80 -12.39 -4.63
CA GLY A 181 34.84 -12.62 -5.63
C GLY A 181 34.60 -11.81 -6.90
N LEU A 182 33.37 -11.77 -7.40
CA LEU A 182 32.97 -10.96 -8.56
C LEU A 182 33.17 -9.46 -8.30
N PHE A 183 32.80 -8.99 -7.09
CA PHE A 183 33.08 -7.61 -6.68
C PHE A 183 34.58 -7.33 -6.66
N ALA A 184 35.38 -8.21 -6.04
CA ALA A 184 36.83 -8.05 -5.93
C ALA A 184 37.50 -8.04 -7.33
N HIS A 185 37.03 -8.88 -8.25
CA HIS A 185 37.51 -8.91 -9.64
C HIS A 185 37.26 -7.57 -10.35
N GLY A 186 36.04 -7.03 -10.26
CA GLY A 186 35.71 -5.70 -10.79
C GLY A 186 36.56 -4.60 -10.15
N SER A 187 36.71 -4.62 -8.83
CA SER A 187 37.48 -3.64 -8.05
C SER A 187 38.96 -3.61 -8.45
N GLN A 188 39.60 -4.77 -8.62
CA GLN A 188 41.01 -4.88 -9.02
C GLN A 188 41.26 -4.28 -10.42
N ILE A 189 40.37 -4.58 -11.38
CA ILE A 189 40.49 -4.04 -12.75
C ILE A 189 40.27 -2.52 -12.73
N ALA A 190 39.22 -2.04 -12.06
CA ALA A 190 38.95 -0.61 -11.95
C ALA A 190 40.11 0.14 -11.31
N ARG A 191 40.66 -0.38 -10.21
CA ARG A 191 41.81 0.21 -9.51
C ARG A 191 43.04 0.31 -10.41
N SER A 192 43.37 -0.76 -11.13
CA SER A 192 44.51 -0.78 -12.07
C SER A 192 44.38 0.29 -13.17
N VAL A 193 43.19 0.39 -13.78
CA VAL A 193 42.93 1.38 -14.82
C VAL A 193 42.95 2.81 -14.25
N ALA A 194 42.40 3.02 -13.05
CA ALA A 194 42.38 4.31 -12.37
C ALA A 194 43.80 4.79 -11.99
N GLU A 195 44.62 3.91 -11.40
CA GLU A 195 46.01 4.23 -10.99
C GLU A 195 46.92 4.52 -12.20
N SER A 196 46.64 3.92 -13.36
CA SER A 196 47.35 4.24 -14.62
C SER A 196 46.99 5.60 -15.22
N GLY A 197 45.90 6.23 -14.76
CA GLY A 197 45.34 7.46 -15.34
C GLY A 197 44.53 7.27 -16.63
N ALA A 198 44.46 6.05 -17.18
CA ALA A 198 43.76 5.77 -18.44
C ALA A 198 42.26 6.08 -18.40
N ALA A 199 41.61 5.90 -17.23
CA ALA A 199 40.20 6.21 -17.05
C ALA A 199 39.91 7.72 -17.21
N LEU A 200 40.65 8.58 -16.50
CA LEU A 200 40.48 10.04 -16.56
C LEU A 200 40.88 10.62 -17.92
N ASN A 201 41.81 9.97 -18.62
CA ASN A 201 42.22 10.34 -19.97
C ASN A 201 41.31 9.76 -21.07
N ALA A 202 40.28 8.99 -20.70
CA ALA A 202 39.32 8.36 -21.62
C ALA A 202 39.94 7.40 -22.67
N THR A 203 41.07 6.76 -22.32
CA THR A 203 41.84 5.86 -23.20
C THR A 203 41.63 4.38 -22.90
N ASP A 204 40.77 4.04 -21.94
CA ASP A 204 40.53 2.66 -21.47
C ASP A 204 39.33 1.97 -22.14
N ASP A 205 38.69 2.61 -23.12
CA ASP A 205 37.47 2.14 -23.80
C ASP A 205 36.31 1.74 -22.85
N ASN A 206 36.13 2.50 -21.77
CA ASN A 206 35.09 2.32 -20.75
C ASN A 206 35.19 0.98 -19.99
N VAL A 207 36.38 0.37 -19.94
CA VAL A 207 36.64 -0.81 -19.11
C VAL A 207 36.43 -0.45 -17.63
N CYS A 208 36.94 0.69 -17.16
CA CYS A 208 36.74 1.14 -15.78
C CYS A 208 35.25 1.34 -15.45
N VAL A 209 34.48 1.93 -16.38
CA VAL A 209 33.03 2.12 -16.22
C VAL A 209 32.31 0.78 -16.09
N ALA A 210 32.64 -0.21 -16.91
CA ALA A 210 32.06 -1.55 -16.82
C ALA A 210 32.44 -2.27 -15.52
N SER A 211 33.67 -2.09 -15.04
CA SER A 211 34.11 -2.62 -13.73
C SER A 211 33.33 -1.99 -12.57
N LEU A 212 33.12 -0.67 -12.58
CA LEU A 212 32.33 0.03 -11.56
C LEU A 212 30.86 -0.41 -11.59
N ARG A 213 30.28 -0.64 -12.77
CA ARG A 213 28.93 -1.20 -12.90
C ARG A 213 28.81 -2.63 -12.37
N LEU A 214 29.84 -3.46 -12.54
CA LEU A 214 29.89 -4.79 -11.92
C LEU A 214 29.92 -4.67 -10.38
N MET A 215 30.73 -3.76 -9.84
CA MET A 215 30.77 -3.49 -8.40
C MET A 215 29.40 -3.02 -7.88
N SER A 216 28.75 -2.10 -8.60
CA SER A 216 27.41 -1.62 -8.27
C SER A 216 26.36 -2.74 -8.33
N ALA A 217 26.39 -3.62 -9.34
CA ALA A 217 25.49 -4.77 -9.41
C ALA A 217 25.64 -5.72 -8.22
N ALA A 218 26.87 -5.93 -7.73
CA ALA A 218 27.13 -6.74 -6.55
C ALA A 218 26.66 -6.08 -5.24
N LEU A 219 26.79 -4.76 -5.12
CA LEU A 219 26.31 -4.01 -3.95
C LEU A 219 24.79 -3.82 -3.94
N ALA A 220 24.15 -3.78 -5.11
CA ALA A 220 22.69 -3.74 -5.25
C ALA A 220 22.00 -5.10 -4.96
N TRP A 221 22.75 -6.09 -4.52
CA TRP A 221 22.22 -7.39 -4.11
C TRP A 221 21.38 -7.26 -2.83
N ASP A 222 20.27 -7.99 -2.76
CA ASP A 222 19.43 -8.04 -1.56
C ASP A 222 20.02 -9.00 -0.51
N PHE A 223 20.81 -8.44 0.41
CA PHE A 223 21.44 -9.17 1.51
C PHE A 223 20.49 -9.44 2.70
N THR A 224 19.26 -8.91 2.69
CA THR A 224 18.41 -8.86 3.89
C THR A 224 17.75 -10.20 4.26
N ARG A 225 17.84 -11.21 3.40
CA ARG A 225 17.21 -12.54 3.60
C ARG A 225 17.91 -13.46 4.61
N ASP A 226 19.11 -13.13 5.07
CA ASP A 226 19.92 -14.02 5.92
C ASP A 226 19.91 -13.66 7.44
N GLY A 227 19.13 -12.67 7.87
CA GLY A 227 19.12 -12.21 9.27
C GLY A 227 17.95 -12.69 10.13
N ALA A 228 18.14 -13.77 10.92
CA ALA A 228 17.48 -14.10 12.20
C ALA A 228 15.94 -13.97 12.40
N ALA A 229 15.12 -13.71 11.37
CA ALA A 229 13.67 -13.90 11.38
C ALA A 229 13.34 -15.31 10.87
N GLY A 230 13.70 -16.32 11.67
CA GLY A 230 13.49 -17.72 11.36
C GLY A 230 12.00 -18.09 11.27
N GLY A 231 11.48 -18.14 10.05
CA GLY A 231 10.24 -18.82 9.68
C GLY A 231 10.36 -19.34 8.25
N PRO A 232 10.17 -20.64 7.97
CA PRO A 232 10.46 -21.22 6.66
C PRO A 232 9.31 -20.99 5.68
N PHE A 233 8.90 -19.74 5.44
CA PHE A 233 8.01 -19.34 4.36
C PHE A 233 8.01 -17.81 4.29
N GLY A 234 8.90 -17.24 3.47
CA GLY A 234 8.78 -15.85 3.01
C GLY A 234 7.66 -15.77 1.97
N PHE A 235 6.40 -15.82 2.44
CA PHE A 235 5.28 -15.40 1.61
C PHE A 235 5.44 -13.91 1.33
N ILE A 236 5.33 -13.54 0.05
CA ILE A 236 4.72 -12.25 -0.31
C ILE A 236 3.40 -12.22 0.48
N GLN A 237 3.27 -11.29 1.42
CA GLN A 237 2.01 -11.12 2.14
C GLN A 237 0.90 -10.91 1.11
N PRO A 238 -0.16 -11.73 1.09
CA PRO A 238 -1.36 -11.36 0.35
C PRO A 238 -1.92 -10.11 1.04
N GLU A 239 -2.16 -9.06 0.25
CA GLU A 239 -2.90 -7.89 0.70
C GLU A 239 -4.18 -8.34 1.41
N GLY A 240 -4.34 -7.90 2.66
CA GLY A 240 -5.59 -8.05 3.39
C GLY A 240 -5.56 -9.10 4.49
N HIS A 241 -4.73 -8.92 5.52
CA HIS A 241 -5.12 -9.17 6.92
C HIS A 241 -4.38 -8.16 7.81
N LEU A 242 -5.18 -7.34 8.49
CA LEU A 242 -4.75 -6.24 9.35
C LEU A 242 -3.79 -6.75 10.44
N ARG A 243 -2.54 -6.29 10.38
CA ARG A 243 -1.73 -6.15 11.59
C ARG A 243 -2.46 -5.17 12.53
N PRO A 244 -2.38 -5.33 13.86
CA PRO A 244 -2.84 -4.31 14.78
C PRO A 244 -2.07 -3.02 14.48
N ALA A 245 -2.79 -1.99 14.03
CA ALA A 245 -2.26 -0.65 13.84
C ALA A 245 -1.71 -0.18 15.19
N GLY A 246 -0.40 0.01 15.27
CA GLY A 246 0.25 0.42 16.53
C GLY A 246 1.77 0.46 16.50
N ASN A 247 2.42 0.14 15.37
CA ASN A 247 3.87 0.37 15.22
C ASN A 247 4.35 0.51 13.77
N ASP A 248 3.47 0.88 12.84
CA ASP A 248 3.88 1.21 11.47
C ASP A 248 4.47 2.63 11.48
N ARG A 249 5.78 2.72 11.70
CA ARG A 249 6.60 3.83 11.19
C ARG A 249 6.80 3.62 9.68
N ASP A 250 5.72 3.61 8.90
CA ASP A 250 5.78 3.54 7.44
C ASP A 250 4.63 4.39 6.87
N GLY A 251 4.77 5.72 6.95
CA GLY A 251 4.51 6.51 5.75
C GLY A 251 5.75 6.33 4.88
N GLU A 252 5.59 6.16 3.56
CA GLU A 252 6.65 5.92 2.57
C GLU A 252 7.87 6.81 2.83
N ALA A 253 8.75 6.39 3.74
CA ALA A 253 10.10 6.86 3.83
C ALA A 253 10.69 6.46 2.49
N ALA A 254 11.29 7.40 1.75
CA ALA A 254 12.07 7.07 0.59
C ALA A 254 13.00 5.91 0.99
N ASP A 255 12.70 4.70 0.50
CA ASP A 255 13.25 3.44 0.99
C ASP A 255 14.74 3.44 0.62
N ALA A 256 15.57 4.08 1.45
CA ALA A 256 16.99 4.16 1.16
C ALA A 256 17.51 2.74 1.40
N VAL A 257 17.69 2.05 0.28
CA VAL A 257 18.06 0.64 0.21
C VAL A 257 19.29 0.40 1.09
N ARG A 258 19.07 -0.14 2.30
CA ARG A 258 20.15 -0.52 3.20
C ARG A 258 20.89 -1.70 2.61
N ILE A 259 22.20 -1.56 2.45
CA ILE A 259 23.05 -2.63 1.92
C ILE A 259 23.70 -3.30 3.12
N THR A 260 23.35 -4.57 3.39
CA THR A 260 23.78 -5.29 4.62
C THR A 260 24.65 -6.53 4.34
N PRO A 261 25.84 -6.41 3.72
CA PRO A 261 26.66 -7.58 3.45
C PRO A 261 27.12 -8.25 4.75
N GLY A 262 27.30 -9.57 4.72
CA GLY A 262 27.80 -10.32 5.88
C GLY A 262 29.27 -10.01 6.22
N VAL A 263 29.73 -10.54 7.35
CA VAL A 263 31.10 -10.34 7.88
C VAL A 263 32.22 -10.70 6.89
N GLY A 264 31.97 -11.60 5.94
CA GLY A 264 32.93 -11.99 4.90
C GLY A 264 33.32 -10.85 3.93
N TRP A 265 32.53 -9.78 3.87
CA TRP A 265 32.79 -8.62 3.03
C TRP A 265 33.68 -7.56 3.69
N ARG A 266 33.97 -7.71 5.00
CA ARG A 266 34.76 -6.73 5.79
C ARG A 266 36.12 -6.42 5.18
N GLU A 267 36.89 -7.45 4.83
CA GLU A 267 38.21 -7.28 4.20
C GLU A 267 38.12 -6.58 2.85
N THR A 268 37.10 -6.93 2.05
CA THR A 268 36.93 -6.40 0.69
C THR A 268 36.48 -4.93 0.68
N LEU A 269 35.61 -4.53 1.61
CA LEU A 269 34.99 -3.20 1.61
C LEU A 269 35.62 -2.22 2.60
N LEU A 270 36.07 -2.71 3.76
CA LEU A 270 36.43 -1.86 4.92
C LEU A 270 37.90 -1.99 5.34
N ALA A 271 38.70 -2.89 4.74
CA ALA A 271 40.12 -2.94 5.05
C ALA A 271 40.80 -1.59 4.74
N PRO A 272 41.77 -1.15 5.57
CA PRO A 272 42.47 0.11 5.33
C PRO A 272 43.04 0.20 3.90
N GLY A 273 42.64 1.21 3.14
CA GLY A 273 43.09 1.39 1.75
C GLY A 273 42.37 0.56 0.69
N ALA A 274 41.36 -0.24 1.05
CA ALA A 274 40.60 -1.06 0.11
C ALA A 274 39.87 -0.21 -0.94
N MET A 275 39.21 0.87 -0.49
CA MET A 275 38.35 1.72 -1.33
C MET A 275 38.86 3.16 -1.49
N ASP A 276 39.99 3.54 -0.89
CA ASP A 276 40.54 4.91 -0.97
C ASP A 276 40.78 5.39 -2.41
N TRP A 277 41.16 4.48 -3.31
CA TRP A 277 41.36 4.77 -4.73
C TRP A 277 40.06 5.20 -5.42
N LEU A 278 38.92 4.63 -5.01
CA LEU A 278 37.61 4.92 -5.59
C LEU A 278 37.16 6.33 -5.19
N PHE A 279 37.32 6.70 -3.91
CA PHE A 279 37.00 8.05 -3.45
C PHE A 279 37.88 9.11 -4.15
N ARG A 280 39.18 8.84 -4.35
CA ARG A 280 40.06 9.70 -5.15
C ARG A 280 39.66 9.78 -6.63
N LEU A 281 39.26 8.65 -7.22
CA LEU A 281 38.80 8.61 -8.60
C LEU A 281 37.51 9.44 -8.78
N ASN A 282 36.54 9.29 -7.87
CA ASN A 282 35.27 10.02 -7.88
C ASN A 282 35.51 11.54 -7.86
N THR A 283 36.34 12.01 -6.93
CA THR A 283 36.67 13.43 -6.79
C THR A 283 37.45 13.98 -7.99
N ALA A 284 38.41 13.22 -8.52
CA ALA A 284 39.18 13.63 -9.71
C ALA A 284 38.33 13.63 -11.00
N ALA A 285 37.42 12.67 -11.17
CA ALA A 285 36.50 12.61 -12.29
C ALA A 285 35.54 13.81 -12.26
N HIS A 286 34.92 14.10 -11.11
CA HIS A 286 34.05 15.26 -10.94
C HIS A 286 34.78 16.58 -11.22
N ALA A 287 35.98 16.78 -10.67
CA ALA A 287 36.79 17.97 -10.92
C ALA A 287 37.20 18.13 -12.40
N SER A 288 37.23 17.03 -13.17
CA SER A 288 37.49 17.07 -14.60
C SER A 288 36.25 17.48 -15.40
N CYS A 289 35.07 17.02 -15.00
CA CYS A 289 33.79 17.47 -15.56
C CYS A 289 33.54 18.96 -15.28
N ALA A 290 33.68 19.41 -14.03
CA ALA A 290 33.42 20.79 -13.64
C ALA A 290 34.32 21.83 -14.35
N ARG A 291 35.58 21.47 -14.65
CA ARG A 291 36.49 22.33 -15.43
C ARG A 291 36.04 22.50 -16.89
N ALA A 292 35.39 21.50 -17.46
CA ALA A 292 34.83 21.59 -18.81
C ALA A 292 33.61 22.51 -18.85
N ASP A 293 32.74 22.43 -17.83
CA ASP A 293 31.53 23.26 -17.75
C ASP A 293 31.84 24.75 -17.55
N GLY A 294 32.82 25.08 -16.68
CA GLY A 294 33.22 26.47 -16.42
C GLY A 294 33.87 27.22 -17.61
N ALA A 295 34.45 26.48 -18.57
CA ALA A 295 35.07 27.05 -19.77
C ALA A 295 34.03 27.46 -20.85
N SER A 296 32.78 27.02 -20.73
CA SER A 296 31.72 27.22 -21.73
C SER A 296 30.92 28.53 -21.58
N SER A 297 31.27 29.39 -20.62
CA SER A 297 30.59 30.67 -20.33
C SER A 297 30.70 31.76 -21.42
N HIS A 298 31.29 31.45 -22.58
CA HIS A 298 31.34 32.35 -23.75
C HIS A 298 30.55 31.75 -24.92
N GLY A 299 29.23 31.84 -24.87
CA GLY A 299 28.35 32.08 -26.03
C GLY A 299 28.49 31.20 -27.28
N ALA A 300 28.85 29.92 -27.16
CA ALA A 300 28.79 28.98 -28.28
C ALA A 300 28.09 27.69 -27.84
N SER A 301 26.86 27.51 -28.33
CA SER A 301 26.10 26.26 -28.20
C SER A 301 26.86 25.10 -28.84
N GLY A 302 27.19 24.08 -28.04
CA GLY A 302 27.56 22.75 -28.53
C GLY A 302 29.05 22.41 -28.46
N SER A 303 29.50 21.97 -27.28
CA SER A 303 30.56 20.97 -27.10
C SER A 303 30.68 20.64 -25.61
N GLY A 304 29.77 19.79 -25.12
CA GLY A 304 29.76 19.30 -23.73
C GLY A 304 31.03 18.54 -23.36
N GLY A 305 31.18 18.25 -22.06
CA GLY A 305 32.27 17.47 -21.50
C GLY A 305 32.58 16.17 -22.24
N ASN A 306 33.72 15.56 -21.92
CA ASN A 306 34.07 14.28 -22.53
C ASN A 306 33.07 13.21 -22.03
N PRO A 307 32.19 12.65 -22.89
CA PRO A 307 31.10 11.79 -22.45
C PRO A 307 31.59 10.49 -21.80
N LYS A 308 32.83 10.07 -22.08
CA LYS A 308 33.47 8.94 -21.40
C LYS A 308 33.84 9.28 -19.95
N VAL A 309 34.31 10.51 -19.70
CA VAL A 309 34.64 10.99 -18.35
C VAL A 309 33.37 11.26 -17.55
N ASP A 310 32.31 11.75 -18.19
CA ASP A 310 31.00 11.92 -17.55
C ASP A 310 30.41 10.57 -17.13
N ALA A 311 30.46 9.56 -18.02
CA ALA A 311 30.05 8.19 -17.70
C ALA A 311 30.90 7.56 -16.58
N LEU A 312 32.19 7.89 -16.51
CA LEU A 312 33.08 7.49 -15.41
C LEU A 312 32.69 8.15 -14.10
N ALA A 313 32.42 9.46 -14.10
CA ALA A 313 31.97 10.19 -12.93
C ALA A 313 30.63 9.63 -12.41
N GLY A 314 29.65 9.40 -13.28
CA GLY A 314 28.38 8.77 -12.90
C GLY A 314 28.55 7.37 -12.33
N ALA A 315 29.37 6.51 -12.96
CA ALA A 315 29.61 5.16 -12.45
C ALA A 315 30.37 5.15 -11.10
N ALA A 316 31.33 6.05 -10.91
CA ALA A 316 32.06 6.17 -9.64
C ALA A 316 31.14 6.69 -8.52
N ARG A 317 30.32 7.70 -8.81
CA ARG A 317 29.30 8.23 -7.89
C ARG A 317 28.31 7.14 -7.47
N GLY A 318 27.80 6.35 -8.41
CA GLY A 318 26.87 5.26 -8.11
C GLY A 318 27.43 4.24 -7.11
N VAL A 319 28.70 3.84 -7.25
CA VAL A 319 29.35 2.94 -6.29
C VAL A 319 29.56 3.65 -4.94
N VAL A 320 29.98 4.92 -4.92
CA VAL A 320 30.12 5.69 -3.68
C VAL A 320 28.78 5.84 -2.95
N ALA A 321 27.68 6.07 -3.66
CA ALA A 321 26.34 6.12 -3.10
C ALA A 321 25.94 4.77 -2.46
N SER A 322 26.23 3.65 -3.11
CA SER A 322 26.05 2.32 -2.50
C SER A 322 26.92 2.14 -1.23
N LEU A 323 28.15 2.65 -1.23
CA LEU A 323 28.99 2.62 -0.03
C LEU A 323 28.42 3.46 1.12
N CYS A 324 27.74 4.56 0.83
CA CYS A 324 27.03 5.37 1.82
C CYS A 324 25.85 4.63 2.48
N ALA A 325 25.27 3.65 1.80
CA ALA A 325 24.15 2.84 2.30
C ALA A 325 24.57 1.54 3.00
N LEU A 326 25.88 1.26 3.11
CA LEU A 326 26.40 0.09 3.82
C LEU A 326 25.99 0.12 5.29
N SER A 327 25.44 -0.98 5.80
CA SER A 327 24.96 -1.14 7.18
C SER A 327 25.02 -2.61 7.65
N GLY A 328 24.60 -2.89 8.89
CA GLY A 328 24.54 -4.26 9.43
C GLY A 328 25.91 -4.84 9.83
N ASP A 329 26.01 -6.17 9.79
CA ASP A 329 27.14 -6.94 10.33
C ASP A 329 28.45 -6.78 9.56
N VAL A 330 28.43 -6.10 8.39
CA VAL A 330 29.65 -5.67 7.71
C VAL A 330 30.49 -4.79 8.63
N PHE A 331 29.90 -3.97 9.50
CA PHE A 331 30.68 -3.24 10.49
C PHE A 331 30.98 -4.11 11.72
N PRO A 332 32.17 -3.96 12.33
CA PRO A 332 32.45 -4.59 13.61
C PRO A 332 31.42 -4.17 14.67
N SER A 333 30.92 -5.14 15.42
CA SER A 333 30.00 -4.90 16.53
C SER A 333 30.71 -4.10 17.65
N ALA A 334 29.94 -3.46 18.53
CA ALA A 334 30.47 -2.77 19.70
C ALA A 334 31.30 -3.68 20.64
N ARG A 335 31.14 -5.01 20.54
CA ARG A 335 31.96 -5.99 21.26
C ARG A 335 33.32 -6.22 20.59
N GLU A 336 33.35 -6.23 19.26
CA GLU A 336 34.58 -6.42 18.47
C GLU A 336 35.43 -5.14 18.46
N GLU A 337 34.77 -3.99 18.32
CA GLU A 337 35.42 -2.68 18.21
C GLU A 337 34.61 -1.63 18.99
N PRO A 338 34.83 -1.47 20.31
CA PRO A 338 34.03 -0.57 21.16
C PRO A 338 34.02 0.89 20.68
N GLY A 339 35.12 1.33 20.05
CA GLY A 339 35.23 2.67 19.47
C GLY A 339 34.65 2.80 18.06
N GLY A 340 34.20 1.72 17.42
CA GLY A 340 33.69 1.74 16.04
C GLY A 340 34.56 2.54 15.06
N GLU A 341 35.89 2.46 15.17
CA GLU A 341 36.83 3.26 14.38
C GLU A 341 36.70 2.94 12.89
N THR A 342 36.54 1.66 12.53
CA THR A 342 36.30 1.22 11.15
C THR A 342 35.07 1.89 10.54
N ARG A 343 33.94 1.85 11.26
CA ARG A 343 32.68 2.47 10.84
C ARG A 343 32.79 3.99 10.72
N ARG A 344 33.45 4.64 11.68
CA ARG A 344 33.67 6.10 11.67
C ARG A 344 34.64 6.54 10.57
N ARG A 345 35.67 5.74 10.27
CA ARG A 345 36.59 5.97 9.15
C ARG A 345 35.85 5.89 7.81
N HIS A 346 35.02 4.86 7.63
CA HIS A 346 34.18 4.68 6.44
C HIS A 346 33.22 5.86 6.25
N PHE A 347 32.46 6.21 7.30
CA PHE A 347 31.58 7.37 7.32
C PHE A 347 32.32 8.65 6.89
N ALA A 348 33.47 8.92 7.50
CA ALA A 348 34.25 10.11 7.18
C ALA A 348 34.80 10.11 5.74
N ALA A 349 35.13 8.95 5.17
CA ALA A 349 35.54 8.83 3.77
C ALA A 349 34.38 9.16 2.81
N CYS A 350 33.19 8.61 3.07
CA CYS A 350 31.97 8.91 2.33
C CYS A 350 31.62 10.40 2.37
N VAL A 351 31.59 11.02 3.56
CA VAL A 351 31.27 12.45 3.70
C VAL A 351 32.29 13.33 2.98
N ARG A 352 33.60 13.02 3.04
CA ARG A 352 34.62 13.77 2.28
C ARG A 352 34.43 13.67 0.78
N ALA A 353 34.05 12.49 0.27
CA ALA A 353 33.80 12.28 -1.15
C ALA A 353 32.55 13.06 -1.63
N LEU A 354 31.48 13.06 -0.84
CA LEU A 354 30.28 13.85 -1.13
C LEU A 354 30.58 15.35 -1.08
N ARG A 355 31.34 15.81 -0.08
CA ARG A 355 31.71 17.22 0.08
C ARG A 355 32.43 17.76 -1.16
N ALA A 356 33.34 16.98 -1.73
CA ALA A 356 34.10 17.38 -2.91
C ALA A 356 33.24 17.51 -4.19
N VAL A 357 32.03 16.94 -4.20
CA VAL A 357 31.07 17.02 -5.31
C VAL A 357 30.01 18.10 -5.07
N LEU A 358 29.55 18.23 -3.81
CA LEU A 358 28.36 19.03 -3.49
C LEU A 358 28.67 20.40 -2.91
N LEU A 359 29.88 20.67 -2.41
CA LEU A 359 30.24 21.96 -1.83
C LEU A 359 31.18 22.78 -2.73
N PRO A 360 30.99 24.11 -2.83
CA PRO A 360 29.99 24.92 -2.11
C PRO A 360 28.56 24.70 -2.62
N ALA A 361 27.59 24.57 -1.71
CA ALA A 361 26.23 24.11 -2.04
C ALA A 361 25.54 24.98 -3.09
N ASN A 362 25.69 26.30 -2.98
CA ASN A 362 25.09 27.25 -3.92
C ASN A 362 25.55 27.04 -5.37
N ALA A 363 26.78 26.59 -5.59
CA ALA A 363 27.29 26.33 -6.94
C ALA A 363 26.71 25.03 -7.51
N ALA A 364 26.66 23.96 -6.70
CA ALA A 364 26.05 22.70 -7.11
C ALA A 364 24.57 22.86 -7.46
N VAL A 365 23.83 23.57 -6.60
CA VAL A 365 22.41 23.87 -6.79
C VAL A 365 22.19 24.78 -8.01
N ALA A 366 23.03 25.80 -8.23
CA ALA A 366 22.92 26.66 -9.41
C ALA A 366 23.13 25.92 -10.73
N LEU A 367 24.01 24.92 -10.76
CA LEU A 367 24.20 24.07 -11.95
C LEU A 367 22.97 23.21 -12.24
N ALA A 368 22.35 22.63 -11.21
CA ALA A 368 21.10 21.89 -11.35
C ALA A 368 19.95 22.81 -11.79
N ALA A 369 19.79 23.98 -11.17
CA ALA A 369 18.77 24.96 -11.55
C ALA A 369 18.92 25.50 -12.98
N ALA A 370 20.14 25.47 -13.53
CA ALA A 370 20.40 25.83 -14.92
C ALA A 370 20.02 24.71 -15.94
N GLY A 371 19.48 23.57 -15.49
CA GLY A 371 19.10 22.44 -16.32
C GLY A 371 20.29 21.60 -16.80
N SER A 372 21.42 21.62 -16.08
CA SER A 372 22.56 20.77 -16.40
C SER A 372 22.26 19.34 -15.97
N ALA A 373 22.15 18.40 -16.93
CA ALA A 373 21.91 16.98 -16.63
C ALA A 373 22.94 16.41 -15.64
N THR A 374 24.22 16.77 -15.77
CA THR A 374 25.26 16.35 -14.82
C THR A 374 25.10 17.01 -13.46
N GLY A 375 24.64 18.27 -13.41
CA GLY A 375 24.34 18.99 -12.18
C GLY A 375 23.16 18.40 -11.42
N GLU A 376 22.07 18.10 -12.11
CA GLU A 376 20.87 17.44 -11.58
C GLU A 376 21.22 16.06 -11.02
N GLU A 377 21.90 15.21 -11.80
CA GLU A 377 22.35 13.90 -11.31
C GLU A 377 23.27 14.01 -10.09
N ASN A 378 24.20 14.97 -10.07
CA ASN A 378 25.12 15.16 -8.93
C ASN A 378 24.36 15.50 -7.66
N LEU A 379 23.36 16.36 -7.78
CA LEU A 379 22.53 16.80 -6.68
C LEU A 379 21.66 15.66 -6.15
N GLU A 380 20.97 14.93 -7.03
CA GLU A 380 20.09 13.81 -6.64
C GLU A 380 20.86 12.67 -5.98
N ASP A 381 21.94 12.19 -6.62
CA ASP A 381 22.77 11.11 -6.08
C ASP A 381 23.41 11.53 -4.75
N GLY A 382 23.83 12.78 -4.66
CA GLY A 382 24.42 13.37 -3.48
C GLY A 382 23.43 13.45 -2.31
N ALA A 383 22.22 13.94 -2.56
CA ALA A 383 21.15 14.00 -1.58
C ALA A 383 20.72 12.60 -1.13
N ARG A 384 20.56 11.65 -2.06
CA ARG A 384 20.28 10.24 -1.76
C ARG A 384 21.34 9.62 -0.86
N ALA A 385 22.62 9.83 -1.18
CA ALA A 385 23.73 9.31 -0.40
C ALA A 385 23.82 9.92 1.01
N LEU A 386 23.52 11.22 1.16
CA LEU A 386 23.41 11.86 2.48
C LEU A 386 22.24 11.30 3.29
N CYS A 387 21.08 11.05 2.65
CA CYS A 387 19.94 10.39 3.29
C CYS A 387 20.30 8.99 3.79
N SER A 388 20.93 8.16 2.95
CA SER A 388 21.40 6.84 3.35
C SER A 388 22.36 6.88 4.55
N LEU A 389 23.31 7.82 4.55
CA LEU A 389 24.20 8.02 5.71
C LEU A 389 23.40 8.39 6.97
N ALA A 390 22.41 9.27 6.83
CA ALA A 390 21.55 9.75 7.91
C ALA A 390 20.59 8.70 8.43
N GLU A 391 20.31 7.64 7.70
CA GLU A 391 19.51 6.51 8.18
C GLU A 391 20.36 5.46 8.90
N VAL A 392 21.59 5.25 8.42
CA VAL A 392 22.46 4.17 8.89
C VAL A 392 23.32 4.58 10.08
N HIS A 393 23.92 5.77 10.05
CA HIS A 393 24.92 6.19 11.03
C HIS A 393 24.28 6.99 12.17
N PRO A 394 24.78 6.89 13.42
CA PRO A 394 24.23 7.59 14.57
C PRO A 394 24.44 9.11 14.45
N VAL A 395 23.59 9.86 15.16
CA VAL A 395 23.59 11.33 15.15
C VAL A 395 24.94 11.90 15.62
N GLU A 396 25.65 11.22 16.53
CA GLU A 396 26.95 11.70 17.03
C GLU A 396 28.00 11.85 15.92
N ASP A 397 27.99 10.97 14.92
CA ASP A 397 28.95 11.06 13.81
C ASP A 397 28.65 12.26 12.90
N PHE A 398 27.37 12.64 12.77
CA PHE A 398 26.97 13.78 11.96
C PHE A 398 27.40 15.12 12.56
N VAL A 399 27.44 15.23 13.89
CA VAL A 399 27.88 16.45 14.60
C VAL A 399 29.40 16.50 14.79
N THR A 400 30.10 15.37 14.71
CA THR A 400 31.55 15.32 14.92
C THR A 400 32.31 15.96 13.76
N PRO A 401 33.23 16.93 14.00
CA PRO A 401 34.05 17.52 12.94
C PRO A 401 34.90 16.48 12.20
N LEU A 402 35.00 16.61 10.88
CA LEU A 402 35.70 15.63 10.03
C LEU A 402 37.20 15.51 10.37
N GLY A 403 37.82 16.56 10.92
CA GLY A 403 39.22 16.53 11.39
C GLY A 403 39.41 15.72 12.66
N ALA A 404 38.37 15.56 13.49
CA ALA A 404 38.39 14.76 14.72
C ALA A 404 38.07 13.26 14.47
N MET A 405 37.63 12.92 13.26
CA MET A 405 37.32 11.54 12.87
C MET A 405 38.57 10.75 12.45
N PRO A 406 38.58 9.41 12.59
CA PRO A 406 39.71 8.57 12.20
C PRO A 406 40.12 8.78 10.74
N GLY A 407 41.44 8.85 10.49
CA GLY A 407 41.99 9.10 9.16
C GLY A 407 42.06 10.58 8.75
N GLY A 408 41.70 11.52 9.63
CA GLY A 408 42.02 12.94 9.44
C GLY A 408 43.54 13.16 9.39
N SER A 409 44.05 13.70 8.29
CA SER A 409 45.47 14.05 8.20
C SER A 409 45.71 15.37 8.95
N THR A 410 46.75 15.43 9.78
CA THR A 410 47.22 16.70 10.35
C THR A 410 47.89 17.61 9.30
N ASN A 411 48.01 17.14 8.04
CA ASN A 411 48.64 17.83 6.93
C ASN A 411 47.64 18.54 5.98
N ASP A 412 46.33 18.42 6.19
CA ASP A 412 45.30 19.27 5.54
C ASP A 412 45.28 20.70 6.13
N ALA A 413 46.44 21.19 6.54
CA ALA A 413 46.68 22.53 7.08
C ALA A 413 46.59 23.64 6.02
N ALA A 414 46.25 23.31 4.78
CA ALA A 414 46.09 24.26 3.69
C ALA A 414 44.75 25.01 3.73
N ASP A 415 43.74 24.50 4.44
CA ASP A 415 42.45 25.17 4.62
C ASP A 415 41.91 24.96 6.06
N PRO A 416 42.19 25.89 7.00
CA PRO A 416 41.80 25.76 8.40
C PRO A 416 40.28 25.68 8.61
N GLY A 417 39.45 26.14 7.66
CA GLY A 417 37.99 26.02 7.73
C GLY A 417 37.46 24.60 7.46
N SER A 418 38.27 23.74 6.84
CA SER A 418 37.89 22.41 6.41
C SER A 418 37.79 21.37 7.54
N ASN A 419 38.48 21.63 8.66
CA ASN A 419 38.58 20.70 9.79
C ASN A 419 37.42 20.84 10.79
N ASP A 420 36.77 22.01 10.82
CA ASP A 420 35.64 22.30 11.71
C ASP A 420 34.29 21.88 11.09
N GLN A 421 34.26 21.54 9.79
CA GLN A 421 33.04 21.16 9.08
C GLN A 421 32.66 19.70 9.36
N ASN A 422 31.36 19.46 9.60
CA ASN A 422 30.79 18.14 9.88
C ASN A 422 29.67 17.79 8.87
N ALA A 423 29.18 16.56 8.89
CA ALA A 423 28.16 16.11 7.95
C ALA A 423 26.82 16.82 8.15
N LEU A 424 26.48 17.19 9.40
CA LEU A 424 25.28 17.96 9.71
C LEU A 424 25.30 19.36 9.08
N GLY A 425 26.45 20.04 9.12
CA GLY A 425 26.64 21.36 8.52
C GLY A 425 26.54 21.30 7.00
N MET A 426 27.09 20.25 6.38
CA MET A 426 26.93 20.00 4.95
C MET A 426 25.47 19.74 4.55
N LEU A 427 24.75 18.92 5.33
CA LEU A 427 23.33 18.68 5.15
C LEU A 427 22.55 20.00 5.23
N GLY A 428 22.80 20.83 6.25
CA GLY A 428 22.17 22.14 6.40
C GLY A 428 22.50 23.12 5.28
N GLU A 429 23.75 23.22 4.85
CA GLU A 429 24.15 24.11 3.76
C GLU A 429 23.42 23.77 2.46
N LEU A 430 23.32 22.47 2.11
CA LEU A 430 22.61 21.99 0.92
C LEU A 430 21.10 22.21 1.02
N THR A 431 20.47 21.87 2.15
CA THR A 431 19.04 22.10 2.34
C THR A 431 18.69 23.58 2.22
N LEU A 432 19.49 24.46 2.84
CA LEU A 432 19.28 25.92 2.77
C LEU A 432 19.50 26.47 1.36
N ALA A 433 20.53 25.99 0.64
CA ALA A 433 20.81 26.40 -0.73
C ALA A 433 19.66 26.01 -1.68
N LEU A 434 19.08 24.81 -1.54
CA LEU A 434 17.93 24.37 -2.33
C LEU A 434 16.69 25.22 -2.08
N ILE A 435 16.37 25.51 -0.82
CA ILE A 435 15.24 26.38 -0.47
C ILE A 435 15.46 27.79 -1.02
N ALA A 436 16.68 28.33 -0.89
CA ALA A 436 17.01 29.66 -1.41
C ALA A 436 16.96 29.74 -2.94
N ALA A 437 17.27 28.63 -3.63
CA ALA A 437 17.17 28.51 -5.08
C ALA A 437 15.73 28.29 -5.59
N GLY A 438 14.73 28.23 -4.69
CA GLY A 438 13.33 28.13 -5.07
C GLY A 438 12.80 26.70 -5.25
N ALA A 439 13.45 25.67 -4.68
CA ALA A 439 13.02 24.27 -4.81
C ALA A 439 11.57 23.98 -4.31
N LEU A 440 10.92 24.92 -3.62
CA LEU A 440 9.52 24.85 -3.18
C LEU A 440 8.52 25.44 -4.19
N ARG A 441 8.98 26.04 -5.29
CA ARG A 441 8.15 26.65 -6.34
C ARG A 441 7.58 25.58 -7.26
N GLY A 442 6.37 25.81 -7.78
CA GLY A 442 5.70 24.89 -8.70
C GLY A 442 6.47 24.61 -9.99
N GLU A 443 7.36 25.50 -10.43
CA GLU A 443 8.21 25.30 -11.62
C GLU A 443 9.18 24.11 -11.50
N HIS A 444 9.49 23.67 -10.27
CA HIS A 444 10.38 22.55 -10.00
C HIS A 444 9.62 21.27 -9.63
N GLU A 445 8.29 21.25 -9.77
CA GLU A 445 7.47 20.10 -9.39
C GLU A 445 7.85 18.84 -10.18
N GLY A 446 8.17 17.76 -9.47
CA GLY A 446 8.65 16.50 -10.04
C GLY A 446 10.07 16.55 -10.62
N GLY A 447 10.80 17.65 -10.40
CA GLY A 447 12.17 17.84 -10.87
C GLY A 447 13.25 17.50 -9.83
N ALA A 448 14.51 17.48 -10.28
CA ALA A 448 15.66 17.12 -9.46
C ALA A 448 15.83 17.98 -8.19
N MET A 449 15.46 19.26 -8.26
CA MET A 449 15.58 20.22 -7.15
C MET A 449 14.61 19.89 -6.01
N GLU A 450 13.34 19.62 -6.34
CA GLU A 450 12.32 19.23 -5.36
C GLU A 450 12.65 17.85 -4.76
N GLU A 451 12.98 16.87 -5.61
CA GLU A 451 13.28 15.50 -5.16
C GLU A 451 14.53 15.47 -4.27
N SER A 452 15.55 16.26 -4.60
CA SER A 452 16.72 16.43 -3.75
C SER A 452 16.39 17.08 -2.41
N LEU A 453 15.53 18.12 -2.41
CA LEU A 453 15.06 18.71 -1.15
C LEU A 453 14.30 17.68 -0.31
N ARG A 454 13.41 16.88 -0.91
CA ARG A 454 12.66 15.80 -0.26
C ARG A 454 13.59 14.83 0.46
N MET A 455 14.58 14.28 -0.25
CA MET A 455 15.58 13.36 0.32
C MET A 455 16.39 14.00 1.45
N LEU A 456 16.73 15.29 1.37
CA LEU A 456 17.43 15.96 2.46
C LEU A 456 16.53 16.18 3.68
N LEU A 457 15.24 16.50 3.50
CA LEU A 457 14.28 16.60 4.60
C LEU A 457 14.07 15.22 5.27
N ASP A 458 14.05 14.13 4.50
CA ASP A 458 14.07 12.76 5.02
C ASP A 458 15.33 12.46 5.83
N ALA A 459 16.50 12.92 5.36
CA ALA A 459 17.75 12.80 6.10
C ALA A 459 17.68 13.50 7.47
N TRP A 460 17.12 14.71 7.52
CA TRP A 460 16.87 15.42 8.77
C TRP A 460 15.88 14.65 9.66
N GLY A 461 14.76 14.20 9.10
CA GLY A 461 13.74 13.40 9.80
C GLY A 461 14.31 12.11 10.41
N SER A 462 15.19 11.43 9.68
CA SER A 462 15.88 10.21 10.11
C SER A 462 16.86 10.45 11.26
N LEU A 463 17.58 11.57 11.24
CA LEU A 463 18.42 11.98 12.37
C LEU A 463 17.57 12.29 13.60
N ILE A 464 16.50 13.08 13.44
CA ILE A 464 15.61 13.51 14.52
C ILE A 464 14.86 12.32 15.14
N GLY A 465 14.28 11.44 14.32
CA GLY A 465 13.48 10.30 14.78
C GLY A 465 14.27 9.20 15.52
N ARG A 466 15.61 9.28 15.50
CA ARG A 466 16.53 8.40 16.24
C ARG A 466 17.09 9.01 17.52
N VAL A 467 16.88 10.32 17.72
CA VAL A 467 17.06 10.94 19.04
C VAL A 467 15.99 10.36 19.96
N GLY A 468 16.35 9.44 20.84
CA GLY A 468 15.43 8.86 21.83
C GLY A 468 14.98 9.86 22.91
N GLN A 469 14.54 9.35 24.06
CA GLN A 469 14.00 10.12 25.20
C GLN A 469 14.98 11.12 25.88
N PHE A 470 16.18 11.32 25.33
CA PHE A 470 17.25 12.16 25.91
C PHE A 470 17.32 13.57 25.32
N GLY A 471 16.38 13.94 24.44
CA GLY A 471 16.28 15.26 23.83
C GLY A 471 17.26 15.46 22.65
N CYS A 472 16.86 16.32 21.72
CA CYS A 472 17.63 16.64 20.50
C CYS A 472 18.95 17.34 20.85
N PRO A 473 20.11 16.89 20.31
CA PRO A 473 21.38 17.61 20.46
C PRO A 473 21.23 19.08 20.02
N PRO A 474 21.89 20.04 20.71
CA PRO A 474 21.68 21.45 20.44
C PRO A 474 22.10 21.83 19.01
N GLU A 475 23.14 21.21 18.46
CA GLU A 475 23.57 21.43 17.07
C GLU A 475 22.49 21.00 16.07
N LEU A 476 21.88 19.83 16.30
CA LEU A 476 20.80 19.30 15.47
C LEU A 476 19.54 20.16 15.59
N ALA A 477 19.17 20.56 16.81
CA ALA A 477 18.03 21.44 17.06
C ALA A 477 18.22 22.82 16.40
N ASN A 478 19.40 23.42 16.52
CA ASN A 478 19.71 24.72 15.91
C ASN A 478 19.71 24.64 14.37
N GLY A 479 20.27 23.56 13.80
CA GLY A 479 20.22 23.31 12.37
C GLY A 479 18.78 23.12 11.86
N ALA A 480 17.98 22.32 12.56
CA ALA A 480 16.58 22.11 12.24
C ALA A 480 15.76 23.41 12.32
N ALA A 481 16.01 24.26 13.32
CA ALA A 481 15.37 25.57 13.44
C ALA A 481 15.70 26.49 12.25
N ALA A 482 16.96 26.52 11.81
CA ALA A 482 17.38 27.32 10.66
C ALA A 482 16.76 26.81 9.34
N VAL A 483 16.76 25.48 9.12
CA VAL A 483 16.11 24.85 7.96
C VAL A 483 14.61 25.14 7.96
N PHE A 484 13.94 24.97 9.11
CA PHE A 484 12.51 25.25 9.22
C PHE A 484 12.19 26.72 8.97
N GLN A 485 13.00 27.64 9.51
CA GLN A 485 12.84 29.06 9.25
C GLN A 485 12.96 29.36 7.75
N ALA A 486 13.98 28.83 7.06
CA ALA A 486 14.13 29.00 5.63
C ALA A 486 12.93 28.42 4.85
N TYR A 487 12.49 27.21 5.22
CA TYR A 487 11.33 26.54 4.61
C TYR A 487 10.06 27.37 4.76
N LEU A 488 9.79 27.94 5.95
CA LEU A 488 8.64 28.79 6.21
C LEU A 488 8.64 30.04 5.32
N HIS A 489 9.80 30.70 5.16
CA HIS A 489 9.90 31.89 4.30
C HIS A 489 9.82 31.52 2.81
N GLY A 490 10.52 30.46 2.40
CA GLY A 490 10.52 29.97 1.02
C GLY A 490 9.15 29.47 0.57
N GLY A 491 8.44 28.74 1.43
CA GLY A 491 7.08 28.25 1.16
C GLY A 491 6.07 29.39 1.04
N LEU A 492 6.11 30.37 1.94
CA LEU A 492 5.27 31.58 1.83
C LEU A 492 5.57 32.36 0.54
N ALA A 493 6.84 32.48 0.16
CA ALA A 493 7.22 33.15 -1.09
C ALA A 493 6.73 32.38 -2.33
N ALA A 494 6.89 31.05 -2.36
CA ALA A 494 6.44 30.20 -3.45
C ALA A 494 4.91 30.27 -3.64
N VAL A 495 4.15 30.18 -2.54
CA VAL A 495 2.69 30.29 -2.56
C VAL A 495 2.22 31.68 -2.96
N ALA A 496 2.93 32.73 -2.55
CA ALA A 496 2.60 34.10 -2.96
C ALA A 496 2.85 34.34 -4.46
N GLU A 497 3.87 33.71 -5.03
CA GLU A 497 4.23 33.77 -6.45
C GLU A 497 3.21 33.01 -7.31
N SER A 498 2.78 31.82 -6.88
CA SER A 498 1.79 30.99 -7.57
C SER A 498 0.33 31.37 -7.31
N ALA A 499 0.07 32.42 -6.51
CA ALA A 499 -1.28 32.78 -6.08
C ALA A 499 -2.23 33.16 -7.23
N TYR A 500 -1.66 33.46 -8.41
CA TYR A 500 -2.38 33.88 -9.62
C TYR A 500 -2.22 32.89 -10.78
N ASP A 501 -1.64 31.71 -10.54
CA ASP A 501 -1.51 30.70 -11.57
C ASP A 501 -2.91 30.21 -11.99
N ASP A 502 -3.11 30.00 -13.30
CA ASP A 502 -4.41 29.60 -13.86
C ASP A 502 -4.78 28.19 -13.37
N ASP A 503 -5.68 28.12 -12.37
CA ASP A 503 -6.40 26.89 -12.01
C ASP A 503 -7.26 26.48 -13.22
N ASP A 504 -6.93 25.35 -13.84
CA ASP A 504 -7.65 24.83 -15.01
C ASP A 504 -9.07 24.32 -14.66
N GLY A 505 -9.47 24.47 -13.38
CA GLY A 505 -10.82 24.28 -12.89
C GLY A 505 -11.17 22.83 -12.61
N GLN A 506 -10.18 21.93 -12.59
CA GLN A 506 -10.37 20.53 -12.26
C GLN A 506 -10.28 20.31 -10.74
N GLU A 507 -11.42 20.26 -10.04
CA GLU A 507 -11.49 20.00 -8.58
C GLU A 507 -10.70 18.75 -8.11
N GLU A 508 -10.52 17.74 -8.99
CA GLU A 508 -9.73 16.55 -8.68
C GLU A 508 -8.22 16.81 -8.70
N GLU A 509 -7.73 17.73 -9.54
CA GLU A 509 -6.33 18.18 -9.54
C GLU A 509 -6.00 18.97 -8.27
N GLY A 510 -6.94 19.80 -7.80
CA GLY A 510 -6.81 20.50 -6.51
C GLY A 510 -6.70 19.57 -5.28
N LYS A 511 -7.40 18.43 -5.29
CA LYS A 511 -7.27 17.40 -4.24
C LYS A 511 -5.95 16.64 -4.31
N ALA A 512 -5.49 16.31 -5.52
CA ALA A 512 -4.19 15.69 -5.74
C ALA A 512 -3.05 16.60 -5.27
N GLY A 513 -3.09 17.90 -5.61
CA GLY A 513 -2.13 18.89 -5.14
C GLY A 513 -2.16 19.08 -3.62
N ALA A 514 -3.35 19.04 -3.00
CA ALA A 514 -3.49 19.10 -1.55
C ALA A 514 -2.91 17.86 -0.83
N ALA A 515 -2.97 16.67 -1.45
CA ALA A 515 -2.37 15.45 -0.94
C ALA A 515 -0.85 15.45 -1.09
N ALA A 516 -0.33 15.88 -2.26
CA ALA A 516 1.10 16.05 -2.49
C ALA A 516 1.70 17.06 -1.50
N LEU A 517 0.99 18.16 -1.22
CA LEU A 517 1.41 19.11 -0.20
C LEU A 517 1.43 18.48 1.21
N ASP A 518 0.43 17.67 1.57
CA ASP A 518 0.42 17.00 2.88
C ASP A 518 1.61 16.04 3.05
N GLU A 519 2.01 15.34 1.99
CA GLU A 519 3.21 14.51 1.98
C GLU A 519 4.46 15.35 2.27
N ARG A 520 4.66 16.46 1.54
CA ARG A 520 5.78 17.40 1.79
C ARG A 520 5.77 17.97 3.21
N LEU A 521 4.57 18.33 3.71
CA LEU A 521 4.40 18.89 5.06
C LEU A 521 4.67 17.87 6.17
N SER A 522 4.48 16.57 5.88
CA SER A 522 4.80 15.49 6.81
C SER A 522 6.31 15.39 7.07
N LEU A 523 7.16 15.72 6.09
CA LEU A 523 8.62 15.68 6.21
C LEU A 523 9.18 16.86 7.02
N ILE A 524 8.64 18.05 6.82
CA ILE A 524 9.10 19.25 7.52
C ILE A 524 8.58 19.32 8.97
N ALA A 525 7.48 18.65 9.29
CA ALA A 525 6.89 18.70 10.63
C ALA A 525 7.83 18.18 11.74
N PRO A 526 8.48 17.00 11.63
CA PRO A 526 9.50 16.55 12.57
C PRO A 526 10.65 17.56 12.75
N ILE A 527 11.07 18.23 11.67
CA ILE A 527 12.12 19.25 11.69
C ILE A 527 11.68 20.47 12.51
N ALA A 528 10.44 20.93 12.30
CA ALA A 528 9.86 21.98 13.13
C ALA A 528 9.83 21.58 14.61
N ARG A 529 9.44 20.33 14.88
CA ARG A 529 9.29 19.76 16.23
C ARG A 529 10.62 19.48 16.94
N ALA A 530 11.75 19.48 16.25
CA ALA A 530 13.07 19.27 16.84
C ALA A 530 13.55 20.48 17.69
N ALA A 531 13.02 21.68 17.42
CA ALA A 531 13.37 22.90 18.14
C ALA A 531 12.12 23.77 18.42
N PRO A 532 11.13 23.25 19.18
CA PRO A 532 9.80 23.86 19.29
C PRO A 532 9.82 25.24 19.96
N ASP A 533 10.81 25.52 20.79
CA ASP A 533 10.99 26.85 21.41
C ASP A 533 11.39 27.94 20.40
N ALA A 534 12.05 27.57 19.30
CA ALA A 534 12.45 28.50 18.25
C ALA A 534 11.42 28.53 17.11
N THR A 535 10.89 27.38 16.70
CA THR A 535 10.08 27.23 15.48
C THR A 535 8.61 27.57 15.68
N LEU A 536 7.99 27.22 16.81
CA LEU A 536 6.56 27.48 17.04
C LEU A 536 6.24 28.98 17.19
N PRO A 537 7.07 29.81 17.83
CA PRO A 537 6.86 31.26 17.82
C PRO A 537 6.93 31.86 16.41
N LEU A 538 7.81 31.36 15.53
CA LEU A 538 7.90 31.82 14.14
C LEU A 538 6.60 31.52 13.38
N LEU A 539 6.05 30.30 13.54
CA LEU A 539 4.75 29.94 12.96
C LEU A 539 3.63 30.84 13.49
N ARG A 540 3.58 31.08 14.80
CA ARG A 540 2.58 31.96 15.42
C ARG A 540 2.65 33.38 14.85
N GLN A 541 3.86 33.92 14.72
CA GLN A 541 4.09 35.26 14.16
C GLN A 541 3.69 35.33 12.69
N ALA A 542 4.02 34.32 11.89
CA ALA A 542 3.61 34.24 10.49
C ALA A 542 2.07 34.19 10.36
N LEU A 543 1.41 33.34 11.14
CA LEU A 543 -0.05 33.19 11.14
C LEU A 543 -0.76 34.50 11.51
N ASP A 544 -0.33 35.16 12.59
CA ASP A 544 -0.87 36.45 13.02
C ASP A 544 -0.59 37.57 12.00
N ALA A 545 0.62 37.61 11.42
CA ALA A 545 0.97 38.60 10.41
C ALA A 545 0.07 38.47 9.16
N LYS A 546 -0.15 37.25 8.66
CA LYS A 546 -0.99 37.02 7.48
C LYS A 546 -2.47 37.21 7.77
N LYS A 547 -2.95 36.86 8.97
CA LYS A 547 -4.30 37.19 9.45
C LYS A 547 -4.54 38.70 9.48
N ARG A 548 -3.59 39.49 9.99
CA ARG A 548 -3.64 40.96 9.98
C ARG A 548 -3.56 41.53 8.56
N ALA A 549 -2.76 40.94 7.69
CA ALA A 549 -2.67 41.33 6.28
C ALA A 549 -4.02 41.14 5.56
N LEU A 550 -4.68 40.00 5.75
CA LEU A 550 -6.01 39.73 5.19
C LEU A 550 -7.05 40.76 5.67
N ALA A 551 -7.08 41.03 6.98
CA ALA A 551 -8.00 42.03 7.54
C ALA A 551 -7.74 43.43 6.94
N ALA A 552 -6.47 43.81 6.76
CA ALA A 552 -6.11 45.09 6.17
C ALA A 552 -6.43 45.19 4.68
N THR A 553 -6.17 44.14 3.89
CA THR A 553 -6.50 44.13 2.45
C THR A 553 -8.00 44.20 2.22
N THR A 554 -8.78 43.45 3.00
CA THR A 554 -10.26 43.50 2.93
C THR A 554 -10.80 44.87 3.34
N ALA A 555 -10.27 45.47 4.41
CA ALA A 555 -10.70 46.80 4.85
C ALA A 555 -10.41 47.89 3.81
N ASN A 556 -9.32 47.75 3.05
CA ASN A 556 -8.92 48.69 2.00
C ASN A 556 -9.56 48.39 0.63
N GLY A 557 -10.32 47.29 0.50
CA GLY A 557 -10.89 46.85 -0.79
C GLY A 557 -9.84 46.40 -1.81
N ALA A 558 -8.65 46.02 -1.35
CA ALA A 558 -7.59 45.45 -2.18
C ALA A 558 -7.81 43.95 -2.40
N ASP A 559 -7.15 43.39 -3.41
CA ASP A 559 -7.20 41.96 -3.70
C ASP A 559 -6.63 41.12 -2.53
N PRO A 560 -7.42 40.22 -1.91
CA PRO A 560 -6.96 39.38 -0.81
C PRO A 560 -6.29 38.08 -1.26
N THR A 561 -6.19 37.79 -2.57
CA THR A 561 -5.77 36.48 -3.12
C THR A 561 -4.47 35.96 -2.52
N THR A 562 -3.38 36.75 -2.57
CA THR A 562 -2.08 36.34 -1.99
C THR A 562 -2.17 36.05 -0.50
N ALA A 563 -2.88 36.88 0.28
CA ALA A 563 -3.02 36.69 1.72
C ALA A 563 -3.86 35.45 2.06
N LEU A 564 -4.83 35.11 1.21
CA LEU A 564 -5.66 33.91 1.35
C LEU A 564 -4.86 32.63 1.05
N GLU A 565 -4.06 32.62 -0.02
CA GLU A 565 -3.21 31.46 -0.36
C GLU A 565 -2.13 31.23 0.70
N GLU A 566 -1.46 32.28 1.18
CA GLU A 566 -0.48 32.19 2.28
C GLU A 566 -1.12 31.66 3.57
N LEU A 567 -2.34 32.13 3.92
CA LEU A 567 -3.08 31.62 5.07
C LEU A 567 -3.55 30.18 4.88
N TRP A 568 -3.94 29.79 3.67
CA TRP A 568 -4.35 28.43 3.34
C TRP A 568 -3.18 27.45 3.52
N TRP A 569 -1.99 27.81 3.04
CA TRP A 569 -0.79 27.00 3.23
C TRP A 569 -0.39 26.89 4.71
N LEU A 570 -0.40 28.01 5.45
CA LEU A 570 -0.14 28.00 6.90
C LEU A 570 -1.20 27.18 7.67
N ALA A 571 -2.47 27.23 7.24
CA ALA A 571 -3.55 26.45 7.82
C ALA A 571 -3.36 24.94 7.65
N ARG A 572 -2.61 24.49 6.63
CA ARG A 572 -2.18 23.08 6.51
C ARG A 572 -0.91 22.78 7.30
N LEU A 573 0.09 23.65 7.28
CA LEU A 573 1.38 23.43 7.95
C LEU A 573 1.23 23.33 9.48
N VAL A 574 0.46 24.22 10.10
CA VAL A 574 0.36 24.27 11.58
C VAL A 574 -0.19 22.97 12.19
N PRO A 575 -1.28 22.37 11.69
CA PRO A 575 -1.76 21.07 12.16
C PRO A 575 -0.76 19.93 11.97
N HIS A 576 0.02 19.93 10.87
CA HIS A 576 1.08 18.94 10.66
C HIS A 576 2.17 19.06 11.73
N VAL A 577 2.56 20.28 12.09
CA VAL A 577 3.55 20.51 13.15
C VAL A 577 2.99 20.14 14.52
N LEU A 578 1.74 20.51 14.82
CA LEU A 578 1.15 20.30 16.15
C LEU A 578 0.73 18.86 16.43
N ALA A 579 0.29 18.09 15.43
CA ALA A 579 -0.30 16.78 15.65
C ALA A 579 0.14 15.76 14.60
N ASP A 580 0.18 14.49 14.97
CA ASP A 580 0.43 13.40 14.04
C ASP A 580 -0.82 13.02 13.24
N ALA A 581 -0.61 12.34 12.11
CA ALA A 581 -1.69 11.69 11.40
C ALA A 581 -2.08 10.43 12.18
N PHE A 582 -3.37 10.10 12.22
CA PHE A 582 -3.83 8.89 12.88
C PHE A 582 -5.02 8.28 12.12
N ASP A 583 -5.07 6.96 12.06
CA ASP A 583 -6.23 6.19 11.64
C ASP A 583 -6.45 5.06 12.68
N GLY A 584 -7.62 5.03 13.31
CA GLY A 584 -7.93 4.07 14.38
C GLY A 584 -7.70 4.58 15.81
N GLU A 585 -6.46 4.63 16.28
CA GLU A 585 -6.13 4.96 17.68
C GLU A 585 -6.26 6.46 18.01
N ILE A 586 -6.45 6.80 19.29
CA ILE A 586 -6.52 8.21 19.72
C ILE A 586 -5.11 8.81 19.68
N PRO A 587 -4.87 9.90 18.94
CA PRO A 587 -3.54 10.49 18.83
C PRO A 587 -3.08 11.10 20.15
N LEU A 588 -1.81 10.92 20.47
CA LEU A 588 -1.13 11.62 21.56
C LEU A 588 -0.36 12.84 21.02
N PRO A 589 -0.12 13.87 21.85
CA PRO A 589 0.79 14.95 21.46
C PRO A 589 2.17 14.39 21.11
N PRO A 590 2.83 14.87 20.04
CA PRO A 590 4.19 14.45 19.71
C PRO A 590 5.15 14.66 20.89
N ASP A 591 6.04 13.70 21.13
CA ASP A 591 6.91 13.66 22.32
C ASP A 591 7.67 14.97 22.57
N SER A 592 8.28 15.55 21.52
CA SER A 592 9.04 16.79 21.65
C SER A 592 8.18 18.01 22.01
N LEU A 593 6.89 18.01 21.61
CA LEU A 593 5.93 19.04 21.99
C LEU A 593 5.43 18.83 23.42
N ALA A 594 5.22 17.58 23.83
CA ALA A 594 4.90 17.24 25.22
C ALA A 594 6.04 17.65 26.17
N GLU A 595 7.30 17.38 25.80
CA GLU A 595 8.50 17.84 26.52
C GLU A 595 8.58 19.37 26.59
N CYS A 596 8.35 20.06 25.48
CA CYS A 596 8.32 21.52 25.43
C CYS A 596 7.29 22.10 26.41
N ARG A 597 6.09 21.52 26.42
CA ARG A 597 5.01 21.92 27.34
C ARG A 597 5.37 21.66 28.80
N ALA A 598 5.96 20.51 29.10
CA ALA A 598 6.42 20.17 30.45
C ALA A 598 7.49 21.16 30.94
N ARG A 599 8.49 21.47 30.10
CA ARG A 599 9.54 22.45 30.38
C ARG A 599 8.96 23.85 30.62
N ALA A 600 8.08 24.33 29.75
CA ALA A 600 7.45 25.65 29.91
C ALA A 600 6.61 25.76 31.19
N THR A 601 5.92 24.67 31.58
CA THR A 601 5.15 24.60 32.83
C THR A 601 6.06 24.69 34.05
N HIS A 602 7.19 23.99 34.04
CA HIS A 602 8.19 24.04 35.10
C HIS A 602 8.87 25.42 35.21
N GLU A 603 9.14 26.05 34.08
CA GLU A 603 9.76 27.39 34.00
C GLU A 603 8.76 28.54 34.21
N GLU A 604 7.48 28.25 34.47
CA GLU A 604 6.38 29.22 34.64
C GLU A 604 6.26 30.25 33.50
N ARG A 605 6.60 29.86 32.26
CA ARG A 605 6.51 30.71 31.06
C ARG A 605 5.31 30.37 30.18
N GLU A 606 5.01 31.24 29.21
CA GLU A 606 4.03 30.94 28.17
C GLU A 606 4.51 29.72 27.36
N CYS A 607 3.66 28.69 27.27
CA CYS A 607 3.94 27.49 26.51
C CYS A 607 3.79 27.78 25.00
N PRO A 608 4.86 27.63 24.18
CA PRO A 608 4.79 27.88 22.74
C PRO A 608 3.76 27.01 22.02
N VAL A 609 3.56 25.77 22.48
CA VAL A 609 2.57 24.82 21.95
C VAL A 609 1.16 25.33 22.19
N ASP A 610 0.85 25.70 23.43
CA ASP A 610 -0.49 26.20 23.80
C ASP A 610 -0.80 27.53 23.12
N ALA A 611 0.21 28.40 22.96
CA ALA A 611 0.09 29.67 22.27
C ALA A 611 -0.22 29.53 20.76
N LEU A 612 0.51 28.66 20.05
CA LEU A 612 0.26 28.41 18.63
C LEU A 612 -1.08 27.71 18.41
N ALA A 613 -1.40 26.71 19.24
CA ALA A 613 -2.70 26.03 19.23
C ALA A 613 -3.86 27.02 19.43
N GLY A 614 -3.71 27.95 20.40
CA GLY A 614 -4.69 28.99 20.66
C GLY A 614 -4.90 29.91 19.46
N GLU A 615 -3.83 30.36 18.80
CA GLU A 615 -3.93 31.21 17.60
C GLU A 615 -4.62 30.49 16.44
N TYR A 616 -4.32 29.20 16.25
CA TYR A 616 -4.94 28.38 15.20
C TYR A 616 -6.46 28.20 15.41
N VAL A 617 -6.88 27.92 16.66
CA VAL A 617 -8.29 27.85 17.02
C VAL A 617 -8.99 29.20 16.81
N GLN A 618 -8.33 30.30 17.19
CA GLN A 618 -8.87 31.65 16.96
C GLN A 618 -9.04 31.97 15.48
N LEU A 619 -8.08 31.56 14.63
CA LEU A 619 -8.18 31.72 13.18
C LEU A 619 -9.39 30.96 12.62
N THR A 620 -9.62 29.73 13.06
CA THR A 620 -10.82 28.95 12.69
C THR A 620 -12.11 29.64 13.13
N CYS A 621 -12.10 30.23 14.33
CA CYS A 621 -13.26 30.95 14.89
C CYS A 621 -13.48 32.34 14.28
N LEU A 622 -12.63 32.84 13.37
CA LEU A 622 -12.88 34.11 12.68
C LEU A 622 -14.18 34.10 11.87
N CYS A 623 -14.64 32.91 11.43
CA CYS A 623 -15.91 32.79 10.73
C CYS A 623 -17.13 33.20 11.58
N LEU A 624 -16.98 33.27 12.91
CA LEU A 624 -18.02 33.70 13.84
C LEU A 624 -18.26 35.22 13.80
N ASP A 625 -17.27 36.01 13.39
CA ASP A 625 -17.42 37.45 13.17
C ASP A 625 -17.95 37.70 11.75
N GLU A 626 -19.13 38.33 11.64
CA GLU A 626 -19.78 38.60 10.36
C GLU A 626 -18.92 39.43 9.40
N ASN A 627 -18.10 40.35 9.93
CA ASN A 627 -17.25 41.19 9.11
C ASN A 627 -16.02 40.42 8.62
N ALA A 628 -15.37 39.66 9.50
CA ALA A 628 -14.23 38.83 9.15
C ALA A 628 -14.62 37.70 8.18
N ARG A 629 -15.82 37.12 8.33
CA ARG A 629 -16.34 36.07 7.45
C ARG A 629 -16.39 36.47 5.97
N ARG A 630 -16.64 37.75 5.66
CA ARG A 630 -16.64 38.25 4.26
C ARG A 630 -15.26 38.22 3.62
N ALA A 631 -14.19 38.18 4.42
CA ALA A 631 -12.82 38.12 3.96
C ALA A 631 -12.33 36.67 3.73
N LEU A 632 -13.00 35.68 4.30
CA LEU A 632 -12.56 34.27 4.27
C LEU A 632 -13.03 33.58 2.99
N SER A 633 -12.20 32.70 2.43
CA SER A 633 -12.60 31.83 1.32
C SER A 633 -13.15 30.48 1.84
N PRO A 634 -14.08 29.82 1.11
CA PRO A 634 -14.56 28.48 1.44
C PRO A 634 -13.42 27.45 1.53
N ARG A 635 -12.44 27.50 0.62
CA ARG A 635 -11.26 26.63 0.59
C ARG A 635 -10.39 26.77 1.85
N LEU A 636 -10.21 28.00 2.35
CA LEU A 636 -9.50 28.24 3.60
C LEU A 636 -10.28 27.66 4.79
N LEU A 637 -11.61 27.85 4.85
CA LEU A 637 -12.43 27.30 5.92
C LEU A 637 -12.48 25.78 5.92
N GLU A 638 -12.59 25.15 4.75
CA GLU A 638 -12.46 23.69 4.61
C GLU A 638 -11.15 23.21 5.26
N THR A 639 -10.04 23.84 4.92
CA THR A 639 -8.72 23.51 5.46
C THR A 639 -8.63 23.74 6.98
N LEU A 640 -9.15 24.87 7.48
CA LEU A 640 -9.18 25.19 8.90
C LEU A 640 -10.03 24.19 9.70
N THR A 641 -11.17 23.75 9.16
CA THR A 641 -12.02 22.73 9.79
C THR A 641 -11.34 21.36 9.82
N TRP A 642 -10.66 20.96 8.74
CA TRP A 642 -9.84 19.74 8.69
C TRP A 642 -8.72 19.78 9.74
N GLY A 643 -7.94 20.85 9.78
CA GLY A 643 -6.83 20.96 10.72
C GLY A 643 -7.28 21.10 12.18
N SER A 644 -8.43 21.74 12.42
CA SER A 644 -9.05 21.83 13.75
C SER A 644 -9.56 20.48 14.24
N ALA A 645 -10.03 19.60 13.35
CA ALA A 645 -10.41 18.24 13.70
C ALA A 645 -9.18 17.45 14.17
N ARG A 646 -8.08 17.48 13.39
CA ARG A 646 -6.81 16.85 13.74
C ARG A 646 -6.25 17.36 15.08
N TRP A 647 -6.31 18.68 15.30
CA TRP A 647 -5.94 19.30 16.57
C TRP A 647 -6.84 18.86 17.73
N THR A 648 -8.16 18.82 17.50
CA THR A 648 -9.17 18.44 18.50
C THR A 648 -8.88 17.06 19.05
N ASP A 649 -8.69 16.08 18.16
CA ASP A 649 -8.43 14.69 18.54
C ASP A 649 -7.19 14.56 19.44
N THR A 650 -6.18 15.43 19.25
CA THR A 650 -4.93 15.42 20.04
C THR A 650 -5.02 16.22 21.36
N TYR A 651 -5.57 17.44 21.33
CA TYR A 651 -5.38 18.42 22.42
C TYR A 651 -6.65 18.79 23.20
N LEU A 652 -7.85 18.68 22.60
CA LEU A 652 -9.07 19.20 23.23
C LEU A 652 -9.63 18.23 24.28
N MET A 653 -9.60 18.60 25.55
CA MET A 653 -10.15 17.79 26.65
C MET A 653 -9.67 16.32 26.61
N SER A 654 -8.39 16.10 26.32
CA SER A 654 -7.78 14.77 26.39
C SER A 654 -8.03 14.16 27.78
N GLU A 655 -8.36 12.87 27.84
CA GLU A 655 -8.82 12.16 29.06
C GLU A 655 -7.73 12.06 30.15
N ASP A 656 -6.55 12.59 29.90
CA ASP A 656 -5.39 12.71 30.81
C ASP A 656 -5.59 13.71 31.99
N THR A 657 -6.82 14.01 32.40
CA THR A 657 -7.11 14.76 33.64
C THR A 657 -6.99 13.88 34.89
N GLY A 658 -5.92 13.08 34.98
CA GLY A 658 -5.73 12.11 36.06
C GLY A 658 -4.37 11.42 36.12
N GLY A 659 -3.29 12.04 35.63
CA GLY A 659 -1.93 11.51 35.81
C GLY A 659 -1.58 10.34 34.89
N SER A 660 -1.52 10.57 33.59
CA SER A 660 -1.00 9.56 32.67
C SER A 660 0.51 9.36 32.85
N LEU A 661 0.94 8.13 32.58
CA LEU A 661 2.35 7.74 32.52
C LEU A 661 3.14 8.67 31.58
N HIS A 662 2.53 9.17 30.50
CA HIS A 662 3.16 10.05 29.50
C HIS A 662 3.54 11.41 30.10
N ALA A 663 2.61 12.10 30.77
CA ALA A 663 2.92 13.34 31.48
C ALA A 663 3.91 13.14 32.64
N ALA A 664 3.82 12.00 33.34
CA ALA A 664 4.74 11.65 34.42
C ALA A 664 6.17 11.32 33.94
N ILE A 665 6.31 10.65 32.78
CA ILE A 665 7.60 10.33 32.14
C ILE A 665 8.34 11.62 31.79
N PHE A 666 7.68 12.56 31.11
CA PHE A 666 8.35 13.79 30.66
C PHE A 666 8.57 14.80 31.79
N ALA A 667 7.69 14.85 32.79
CA ALA A 667 7.94 15.63 34.00
C ALA A 667 9.15 15.10 34.79
N HIS A 668 9.37 13.78 34.80
CA HIS A 668 10.55 13.17 35.43
C HIS A 668 11.84 13.42 34.63
N ASN A 669 11.79 13.33 33.29
CA ASN A 669 12.95 13.55 32.43
C ASN A 669 13.41 15.01 32.36
N ALA A 670 12.49 15.98 32.44
CA ALA A 670 12.83 17.40 32.52
C ALA A 670 13.68 17.78 33.76
N LEU A 671 13.71 16.93 34.79
CA LEU A 671 14.40 17.20 36.06
C LEU A 671 15.85 16.68 36.12
N GLY A 672 16.35 16.02 35.06
CA GLY A 672 17.70 15.43 35.05
C GLY A 672 17.80 14.20 35.96
N GLY A 673 17.89 13.01 35.36
CA GLY A 673 17.85 11.73 36.07
C GLY A 673 18.85 11.63 37.23
N GLY A 674 18.32 11.66 38.46
CA GLY A 674 19.13 11.60 39.68
C GLY A 674 18.32 11.64 40.98
N GLY A 675 17.22 10.89 41.08
CA GLY A 675 16.46 10.80 42.33
C GLY A 675 15.42 9.70 42.31
N GLU A 676 15.59 8.70 43.18
CA GLU A 676 14.64 7.60 43.35
C GLU A 676 13.20 8.08 43.62
N GLY A 677 12.28 7.59 42.78
CA GLY A 677 10.88 7.30 43.07
C GLY A 677 10.20 8.06 44.22
N ARG A 678 9.80 9.31 43.98
CA ARG A 678 8.67 9.91 44.69
C ARG A 678 7.65 10.43 43.69
N VAL A 679 6.58 9.64 43.51
CA VAL A 679 5.33 10.09 42.89
C VAL A 679 4.92 11.41 43.54
N TYR A 680 4.93 12.50 42.77
CA TYR A 680 4.58 13.85 43.22
C TYR A 680 3.14 13.86 43.74
N ARG A 681 2.97 13.76 45.06
CA ARG A 681 1.68 13.87 45.77
C ARG A 681 1.23 15.34 45.95
N GLY A 682 1.61 16.22 45.01
CA GLY A 682 1.46 17.68 45.08
C GLY A 682 0.51 18.28 44.05
N ALA A 683 -0.42 17.51 43.50
CA ALA A 683 -1.31 17.93 42.40
C ALA A 683 -2.34 19.04 42.75
N ASN A 684 -2.43 19.50 44.01
CA ASN A 684 -3.46 20.49 44.41
C ASN A 684 -3.10 21.96 44.14
N LYS A 685 -1.99 22.27 43.44
CA LYS A 685 -1.60 23.64 43.07
C LYS A 685 -1.10 23.83 41.63
N ALA A 686 -1.23 22.83 40.75
CA ALA A 686 -0.83 22.98 39.36
C ALA A 686 -1.92 23.76 38.57
N LYS A 687 -1.51 24.74 37.77
CA LYS A 687 -2.40 25.43 36.82
C LYS A 687 -3.05 24.38 35.91
N PRO A 688 -4.38 24.42 35.67
CA PRO A 688 -5.02 23.46 34.78
C PRO A 688 -4.40 23.54 33.38
N ALA A 689 -4.13 22.39 32.77
CA ALA A 689 -3.57 22.31 31.43
C ALA A 689 -4.47 23.05 30.44
N ALA A 690 -3.90 23.83 29.51
CA ALA A 690 -4.68 24.52 28.49
C ALA A 690 -5.52 23.52 27.69
N PHE A 691 -6.75 23.93 27.34
CA PHE A 691 -7.74 23.13 26.60
C PHE A 691 -8.28 21.90 27.35
N SER A 692 -7.86 21.66 28.61
CA SER A 692 -8.52 20.69 29.49
C SER A 692 -9.91 21.17 29.92
N GLU A 693 -10.71 20.28 30.53
CA GLU A 693 -12.03 20.63 31.08
C GLU A 693 -11.95 21.84 32.04
N ALA A 694 -10.95 21.86 32.93
CA ALA A 694 -10.69 22.96 33.86
C ALA A 694 -9.89 24.13 33.25
N GLY A 695 -9.28 23.93 32.08
CA GLY A 695 -8.41 24.88 31.38
C GLY A 695 -9.08 25.59 30.19
N GLY A 696 -10.41 25.67 30.17
CA GLY A 696 -11.18 26.37 29.14
C GLY A 696 -11.57 25.52 27.93
N GLY A 697 -11.34 24.20 27.95
CA GLY A 697 -11.69 23.27 26.87
C GLY A 697 -13.17 23.31 26.48
N ALA A 698 -14.08 23.43 27.46
CA ALA A 698 -15.51 23.55 27.19
C ALA A 698 -15.89 24.79 26.37
N ASN A 699 -15.18 25.92 26.58
CA ASN A 699 -15.41 27.15 25.81
C ASN A 699 -14.90 27.01 24.37
N VAL A 700 -13.76 26.34 24.19
CA VAL A 700 -13.22 26.04 22.85
C VAL A 700 -14.13 25.08 22.10
N LEU A 701 -14.68 24.08 22.77
CA LEU A 701 -15.68 23.18 22.21
C LEU A 701 -16.93 23.93 21.74
N ASP A 702 -17.49 24.84 22.56
CA ASP A 702 -18.63 25.68 22.14
C ASP A 702 -18.29 26.56 20.93
N ALA A 703 -17.09 27.16 20.90
CA ALA A 703 -16.64 27.98 19.78
C ALA A 703 -16.49 27.17 18.48
N LEU A 704 -15.90 25.97 18.53
CA LEU A 704 -15.76 25.09 17.37
C LEU A 704 -17.11 24.55 16.89
N LEU A 705 -18.06 24.28 17.79
CA LEU A 705 -19.43 23.91 17.41
C LEU A 705 -20.16 25.05 16.69
N ARG A 706 -20.01 26.29 17.15
CA ARG A 706 -20.54 27.47 16.45
C ARG A 706 -19.86 27.65 15.09
N ALA A 707 -18.56 27.41 15.00
CA ALA A 707 -17.83 27.52 13.75
C ALA A 707 -18.32 26.47 12.74
N ALA A 708 -18.50 25.21 13.18
CA ALA A 708 -19.11 24.16 12.38
C ALA A 708 -20.51 24.54 11.89
N PHE A 709 -21.34 25.11 12.77
CA PHE A 709 -22.67 25.62 12.40
C PHE A 709 -22.61 26.72 11.33
N VAL A 710 -21.69 27.67 11.45
CA VAL A 710 -21.48 28.71 10.42
C VAL A 710 -21.02 28.09 9.11
N CYS A 711 -20.08 27.15 9.12
CA CYS A 711 -19.62 26.44 7.92
C CYS A 711 -20.76 25.70 7.21
N LEU A 712 -21.70 25.13 7.96
CA LEU A 712 -22.87 24.45 7.40
C LEU A 712 -23.89 25.41 6.78
N THR A 713 -24.11 26.57 7.41
CA THR A 713 -25.29 27.43 7.13
C THR A 713 -24.98 28.70 6.34
N ALA A 714 -23.76 29.24 6.41
CA ALA A 714 -23.42 30.54 5.84
C ALA A 714 -22.90 30.48 4.38
N TRP A 715 -22.62 29.29 3.87
CA TRP A 715 -22.04 29.07 2.54
C TRP A 715 -22.89 28.09 1.70
N PRO A 716 -24.11 28.50 1.29
CA PRO A 716 -24.98 27.64 0.51
C PRO A 716 -24.37 27.37 -0.86
N GLY A 717 -24.27 26.09 -1.24
CA GLY A 717 -23.69 25.64 -2.51
C GLY A 717 -22.21 25.23 -2.43
N GLU A 718 -21.49 25.67 -1.40
CA GLU A 718 -20.08 25.31 -1.16
C GLU A 718 -20.00 23.95 -0.44
N THR A 719 -20.11 22.87 -1.19
CA THR A 719 -20.22 21.52 -0.60
C THR A 719 -18.95 21.06 0.12
N GLY A 720 -17.76 21.56 -0.27
CA GLY A 720 -16.47 21.26 0.36
C GLY A 720 -16.44 21.65 1.83
N VAL A 721 -16.72 22.92 2.15
CA VAL A 721 -16.72 23.42 3.54
C VAL A 721 -17.84 22.79 4.39
N GLN A 722 -19.02 22.55 3.80
CA GLN A 722 -20.12 21.86 4.49
C GLN A 722 -19.73 20.41 4.83
N LYS A 723 -19.07 19.72 3.89
CA LYS A 723 -18.60 18.35 4.08
C LYS A 723 -17.49 18.27 5.12
N ALA A 724 -16.54 19.19 5.13
CA ALA A 724 -15.48 19.23 6.13
C ALA A 724 -16.04 19.48 7.55
N ALA A 725 -17.05 20.35 7.69
CA ALA A 725 -17.76 20.53 8.95
C ALA A 725 -18.49 19.24 9.40
N ALA A 726 -19.28 18.62 8.52
CA ALA A 726 -20.13 17.47 8.85
C ALA A 726 -19.39 16.14 8.96
N SER A 727 -18.35 15.93 8.17
CA SER A 727 -17.66 14.63 8.02
C SER A 727 -16.27 14.60 8.64
N THR A 728 -15.73 15.74 9.08
CA THR A 728 -14.38 15.81 9.66
C THR A 728 -14.41 16.44 11.06
N LEU A 729 -14.88 17.70 11.19
CA LEU A 729 -14.86 18.42 12.46
C LEU A 729 -15.87 17.88 13.48
N LEU A 730 -17.16 17.75 13.11
CA LEU A 730 -18.17 17.23 14.03
C LEU A 730 -17.87 15.81 14.54
N PRO A 731 -17.40 14.87 13.69
CA PRO A 731 -16.92 13.57 14.16
C PRO A 731 -15.79 13.67 15.18
N ALA A 732 -14.78 14.53 15.00
CA ALA A 732 -13.71 14.74 15.99
C ALA A 732 -14.26 15.27 17.33
N LEU A 733 -15.21 16.22 17.28
CA LEU A 733 -15.86 16.78 18.47
C LEU A 733 -16.82 15.79 19.18
N THR A 734 -17.11 14.65 18.56
CA THR A 734 -18.00 13.59 19.11
C THR A 734 -17.34 12.22 19.19
N ARG A 735 -16.03 12.14 19.01
CA ARG A 735 -15.28 10.87 19.04
C ARG A 735 -15.09 10.34 20.46
N ARG A 736 -14.85 11.23 21.42
CA ARG A 736 -14.53 10.89 22.82
C ARG A 736 -15.69 11.18 23.76
N ARG A 737 -15.87 10.30 24.76
CA ARG A 737 -16.94 10.40 25.76
C ARG A 737 -16.93 11.73 26.53
N ALA A 738 -15.75 12.23 26.92
CA ALA A 738 -15.61 13.51 27.63
C ALA A 738 -16.12 14.71 26.80
N LEU A 739 -15.86 14.70 25.49
CA LEU A 739 -16.36 15.72 24.57
C LEU A 739 -17.87 15.59 24.41
N CYS A 740 -18.39 14.39 24.14
CA CYS A 740 -19.82 14.14 24.02
C CYS A 740 -20.61 14.61 25.25
N ARG A 741 -20.10 14.33 26.45
CA ARG A 741 -20.72 14.77 27.73
C ARG A 741 -20.87 16.28 27.81
N THR A 742 -19.90 17.02 27.29
CA THR A 742 -19.93 18.48 27.27
C THR A 742 -20.83 18.98 26.13
N CYS A 743 -20.69 18.40 24.92
CA CYS A 743 -21.47 18.73 23.72
C CYS A 743 -22.99 18.71 23.98
N VAL A 744 -23.53 17.61 24.55
CA VAL A 744 -24.98 17.45 24.74
C VAL A 744 -25.62 18.53 25.62
N ASN A 745 -24.81 19.23 26.43
CA ASN A 745 -25.24 20.30 27.32
C ASN A 745 -25.06 21.72 26.74
N LEU A 746 -24.41 21.86 25.58
CA LEU A 746 -24.11 23.16 24.98
C LEU A 746 -25.26 23.66 24.07
N PRO A 747 -25.57 24.97 24.09
CA PRO A 747 -26.60 25.54 23.22
C PRO A 747 -26.21 25.47 21.74
N ALA A 748 -24.91 25.58 21.40
CA ALA A 748 -24.42 25.45 20.04
C ALA A 748 -24.71 24.05 19.46
N TRP A 749 -24.61 22.99 20.27
CA TRP A 749 -24.97 21.64 19.85
C TRP A 749 -26.45 21.51 19.50
N LYS A 750 -27.31 22.13 20.30
CA LYS A 750 -28.75 22.19 20.03
C LYS A 750 -29.04 22.93 18.71
N GLN A 751 -28.32 24.00 18.40
CA GLN A 751 -28.46 24.72 17.12
C GLN A 751 -28.13 23.83 15.92
N VAL A 752 -27.09 22.99 16.01
CA VAL A 752 -26.75 22.01 14.96
C VAL A 752 -27.86 20.98 14.78
N MET A 753 -28.39 20.44 15.89
CA MET A 753 -29.53 19.50 15.86
C MET A 753 -30.79 20.12 15.26
N ASP A 754 -31.13 21.34 15.66
CA ASP A 754 -32.29 22.06 15.15
C ASP A 754 -32.11 22.37 13.64
N ALA A 755 -30.92 22.80 13.21
CA ALA A 755 -30.61 23.03 11.80
C ALA A 755 -30.75 21.77 10.94
N GLU A 756 -30.25 20.62 11.41
CA GLU A 756 -30.42 19.35 10.70
C GLU A 756 -31.91 18.98 10.57
N SER A 757 -32.69 19.13 11.65
CA SER A 757 -34.13 18.85 11.62
C SER A 757 -34.88 19.75 10.62
N VAL A 758 -34.54 21.05 10.56
CA VAL A 758 -35.13 22.02 9.64
C VAL A 758 -34.72 21.71 8.21
N ALA A 759 -33.44 21.44 7.95
CA ALA A 759 -32.93 21.14 6.61
C ALA A 759 -33.54 19.84 6.05
N LEU A 760 -33.68 18.79 6.88
CA LEU A 760 -34.35 17.54 6.49
C LEU A 760 -35.82 17.76 6.10
N ALA A 761 -36.57 18.54 6.90
CA ALA A 761 -37.97 18.84 6.64
C ALA A 761 -38.18 19.65 5.35
N HIS A 762 -37.21 20.50 4.98
CA HIS A 762 -37.26 21.39 3.82
C HIS A 762 -36.38 20.92 2.65
N SER A 763 -35.90 19.68 2.66
CA SER A 763 -34.96 19.10 1.67
C SER A 763 -35.46 19.07 0.20
N ALA A 764 -36.66 19.61 -0.07
CA ALA A 764 -37.15 19.91 -1.41
C ALA A 764 -37.74 21.33 -1.44
N ALA A 765 -37.20 22.20 -2.30
CA ALA A 765 -37.82 23.47 -2.65
C ALA A 765 -39.26 23.21 -3.11
N VAL A 766 -40.24 23.60 -2.30
CA VAL A 766 -41.65 23.57 -2.69
C VAL A 766 -41.82 24.62 -3.78
N ALA A 767 -42.21 24.19 -4.99
CA ALA A 767 -42.72 25.09 -6.00
C ALA A 767 -43.97 25.79 -5.43
N GLY A 768 -43.80 27.01 -4.93
CA GLY A 768 -44.84 27.75 -4.20
C GLY A 768 -44.37 28.46 -2.92
N ALA A 769 -43.06 28.46 -2.60
CA ALA A 769 -42.53 29.25 -1.49
C ALA A 769 -42.87 30.75 -1.66
N VAL A 770 -43.43 31.34 -0.60
CA VAL A 770 -43.68 32.79 -0.51
C VAL A 770 -42.34 33.52 -0.69
N PRO A 771 -42.22 34.51 -1.60
CA PRO A 771 -40.97 35.24 -1.77
C PRO A 771 -40.60 35.95 -0.46
N GLY A 772 -39.47 35.59 0.15
CA GLY A 772 -38.90 36.33 1.29
C GLY A 772 -38.46 35.52 2.52
N HIS A 773 -38.68 34.21 2.60
CA HIS A 773 -38.12 33.38 3.69
C HIS A 773 -37.02 32.45 3.13
N GLN A 774 -35.77 32.70 3.51
CA GLN A 774 -34.65 31.80 3.19
C GLN A 774 -34.81 30.51 4.02
N THR A 775 -35.20 29.41 3.37
CA THR A 775 -35.27 28.08 4.00
C THR A 775 -33.90 27.41 3.96
N LEU A 776 -33.43 26.90 5.09
CA LEU A 776 -32.16 26.16 5.18
C LEU A 776 -32.24 24.84 4.40
N HIS A 777 -31.25 24.57 3.55
CA HIS A 777 -31.15 23.35 2.73
C HIS A 777 -29.71 22.83 2.75
N PHE A 778 -29.54 21.51 2.89
CA PHE A 778 -28.24 20.85 2.82
C PHE A 778 -28.22 19.85 1.65
N PRO A 779 -27.07 19.69 0.97
CA PRO A 779 -26.85 18.58 0.05
C PRO A 779 -27.06 17.24 0.77
N PRO A 780 -27.61 16.21 0.09
CA PRO A 780 -27.96 14.94 0.73
C PRO A 780 -26.81 14.25 1.48
N GLU A 781 -25.57 14.42 1.03
CA GLU A 781 -24.37 13.82 1.63
C GLU A 781 -24.04 14.39 3.01
N ILE A 782 -24.43 15.63 3.30
CA ILE A 782 -24.14 16.31 4.56
C ILE A 782 -24.94 15.69 5.72
N HIS A 783 -26.17 15.26 5.45
CA HIS A 783 -27.05 14.60 6.43
C HIS A 783 -26.45 13.33 7.03
N LEU A 784 -25.61 12.60 6.26
CA LEU A 784 -24.91 11.42 6.74
C LEU A 784 -24.00 11.75 7.92
N GLY A 785 -23.09 12.72 7.74
CA GLY A 785 -22.12 13.11 8.77
C GLY A 785 -22.78 13.77 9.97
N LEU A 786 -23.80 14.61 9.73
CA LEU A 786 -24.58 15.25 10.79
C LEU A 786 -25.30 14.23 11.66
N SER A 787 -26.09 13.34 11.06
CA SER A 787 -26.83 12.33 11.81
C SER A 787 -25.90 11.35 12.54
N GLU A 788 -24.74 11.04 11.96
CA GLU A 788 -23.71 10.22 12.60
C GLU A 788 -23.13 10.89 13.86
N ALA A 789 -22.73 12.17 13.77
CA ALA A 789 -22.23 12.93 14.91
C ALA A 789 -23.32 13.13 15.99
N LEU A 790 -24.56 13.45 15.57
CA LEU A 790 -25.71 13.60 16.46
C LEU A 790 -25.99 12.32 17.26
N GLY A 791 -25.94 11.16 16.61
CA GLY A 791 -26.11 9.86 17.25
C GLY A 791 -24.96 9.51 18.21
N ARG A 792 -23.69 9.75 17.81
CA ARG A 792 -22.51 9.45 18.64
C ARG A 792 -22.47 10.23 19.95
N ALA A 793 -23.02 11.45 19.95
CA ALA A 793 -23.08 12.27 21.17
C ALA A 793 -23.85 11.63 22.32
N ALA A 794 -24.70 10.62 22.05
CA ALA A 794 -25.35 9.83 23.10
C ALA A 794 -24.37 9.10 24.03
N GLU A 795 -23.14 8.81 23.57
CA GLU A 795 -22.07 8.23 24.40
C GLU A 795 -21.75 9.09 25.63
N GLY A 796 -21.95 10.41 25.54
CA GLY A 796 -21.73 11.35 26.63
C GLY A 796 -22.74 11.27 27.78
N LEU A 797 -23.85 10.55 27.59
CA LEU A 797 -24.91 10.40 28.58
C LEU A 797 -24.64 9.18 29.48
N ASN A 798 -24.80 9.36 30.78
CA ASN A 798 -24.53 8.31 31.77
C ASN A 798 -25.74 7.40 32.01
N ASP A 799 -26.95 7.96 31.90
CA ASP A 799 -28.22 7.25 32.11
C ASP A 799 -28.75 6.68 30.79
N GLU A 800 -29.08 5.40 30.80
CA GLU A 800 -29.63 4.70 29.64
C GLU A 800 -30.97 5.33 29.21
N ALA A 801 -31.83 5.72 30.15
CA ALA A 801 -33.11 6.35 29.84
C ALA A 801 -32.92 7.72 29.13
N GLN A 802 -31.96 8.53 29.59
CA GLN A 802 -31.61 9.79 28.94
C GLN A 802 -31.00 9.58 27.55
N SER A 803 -30.17 8.54 27.37
CA SER A 803 -29.65 8.15 26.07
C SER A 803 -30.77 7.75 25.10
N GLN A 804 -31.72 6.95 25.57
CA GLN A 804 -32.87 6.52 24.77
C GLN A 804 -33.77 7.71 24.37
N GLU A 805 -34.06 8.64 25.29
CA GLU A 805 -34.82 9.86 25.02
C GLU A 805 -34.10 10.78 24.01
N TYR A 806 -32.79 10.95 24.20
CA TYR A 806 -31.96 11.76 23.30
C TYR A 806 -31.95 11.20 21.87
N ILE A 807 -31.73 9.88 21.72
CA ILE A 807 -31.75 9.21 20.42
C ILE A 807 -33.14 9.28 19.78
N ALA A 808 -34.21 9.12 20.57
CA ALA A 808 -35.57 9.30 20.06
C ALA A 808 -35.79 10.72 19.53
N ARG A 809 -35.26 11.75 20.20
CA ARG A 809 -35.32 13.15 19.72
C ARG A 809 -34.57 13.34 18.40
N VAL A 810 -33.41 12.71 18.22
CA VAL A 810 -32.63 12.77 16.97
C VAL A 810 -33.35 12.04 15.83
N LEU A 811 -33.96 10.87 16.10
CA LEU A 811 -34.60 10.05 15.06
C LEU A 811 -36.02 10.52 14.67
N THR A 812 -36.72 11.24 15.55
CA THR A 812 -38.11 11.66 15.31
C THR A 812 -38.27 12.49 14.01
N PRO A 813 -37.47 13.55 13.76
CA PRO A 813 -37.56 14.30 12.51
C PRO A 813 -37.27 13.44 11.27
N VAL A 814 -36.27 12.54 11.37
CA VAL A 814 -35.89 11.62 10.28
C VAL A 814 -37.07 10.67 9.95
N GLY A 815 -37.73 10.12 10.98
CA GLY A 815 -38.90 9.27 10.82
C GLY A 815 -40.13 9.97 10.23
N GLN A 816 -40.35 11.25 10.58
CA GLN A 816 -41.41 12.06 10.01
C GLN A 816 -41.21 12.29 8.51
N VAL A 817 -39.99 12.63 8.09
CA VAL A 817 -39.65 12.79 6.67
C VAL A 817 -39.74 11.46 5.92
N LEU A 818 -39.23 10.37 6.50
CA LEU A 818 -39.34 9.03 5.92
C LEU A 818 -40.81 8.66 5.64
N SER A 819 -41.68 8.90 6.63
CA SER A 819 -43.11 8.63 6.52
C SER A 819 -43.78 9.52 5.45
N ALA A 820 -43.38 10.79 5.35
CA ALA A 820 -43.89 11.70 4.33
C ALA A 820 -43.49 11.28 2.92
N VAL A 821 -42.23 10.86 2.71
CA VAL A 821 -41.74 10.35 1.42
C VAL A 821 -42.46 9.04 1.07
N ALA A 822 -42.62 8.13 2.04
CA ALA A 822 -43.33 6.87 1.84
C ALA A 822 -44.82 7.07 1.46
N ALA A 823 -45.47 8.10 2.03
CA ALA A 823 -46.87 8.43 1.77
C ALA A 823 -47.12 9.13 0.42
N ALA A 824 -46.09 9.71 -0.19
CA ALA A 824 -46.18 10.48 -1.44
C ALA A 824 -45.29 9.88 -2.57
N PRO A 825 -45.57 8.65 -3.04
CA PRO A 825 -44.71 7.98 -4.03
C PRO A 825 -44.64 8.71 -5.38
N GLY A 826 -45.63 9.56 -5.70
CA GLY A 826 -45.64 10.37 -6.91
C GLY A 826 -44.53 11.43 -6.96
N ASP A 827 -44.10 11.93 -5.80
CA ASP A 827 -43.07 12.97 -5.70
C ASP A 827 -41.68 12.44 -6.09
N MET A 828 -41.46 11.13 -6.02
CA MET A 828 -40.21 10.46 -6.39
C MET A 828 -39.84 10.62 -7.87
N LYS A 829 -40.81 11.00 -8.72
CA LYS A 829 -40.56 11.32 -10.14
C LYS A 829 -39.98 12.72 -10.33
N HIS A 830 -40.08 13.57 -9.32
CA HIS A 830 -39.56 14.93 -9.35
C HIS A 830 -38.17 14.97 -8.68
N PRO A 831 -37.16 15.67 -9.25
CA PRO A 831 -35.81 15.72 -8.68
C PRO A 831 -35.77 16.17 -7.22
N ALA A 832 -36.68 17.07 -6.83
CA ALA A 832 -36.78 17.52 -5.44
C ALA A 832 -37.33 16.43 -4.49
N GLY A 833 -38.30 15.61 -4.94
CA GLY A 833 -38.80 14.48 -4.14
C GLY A 833 -37.77 13.35 -4.04
N GLU A 834 -37.03 13.09 -5.13
CA GLU A 834 -35.89 12.18 -5.14
C GLU A 834 -34.77 12.65 -4.18
N SER A 835 -34.39 13.93 -4.24
CA SER A 835 -33.39 14.52 -3.33
C SER A 835 -33.82 14.40 -1.86
N ARG A 836 -35.10 14.62 -1.54
CA ARG A 836 -35.66 14.42 -0.18
C ARG A 836 -35.55 12.96 0.27
N ALA A 837 -35.80 12.00 -0.62
CA ALA A 837 -35.63 10.59 -0.34
C ALA A 837 -34.15 10.23 -0.08
N ILE A 838 -33.23 10.75 -0.90
CA ILE A 838 -31.78 10.56 -0.73
C ILE A 838 -31.33 11.15 0.62
N ALA A 839 -31.76 12.37 0.96
CA ALA A 839 -31.43 13.05 2.21
C ALA A 839 -31.84 12.23 3.44
N VAL A 840 -33.09 11.74 3.48
CA VAL A 840 -33.55 10.93 4.62
C VAL A 840 -32.84 9.58 4.70
N ILE A 841 -32.53 8.94 3.57
CA ILE A 841 -31.75 7.68 3.58
C ILE A 841 -30.33 7.93 4.10
N GLN A 842 -29.70 9.04 3.74
CA GLN A 842 -28.36 9.41 4.25
C GLN A 842 -28.38 9.69 5.75
N ALA A 843 -29.38 10.42 6.26
CA ALA A 843 -29.57 10.64 7.70
C ALA A 843 -29.76 9.32 8.47
N LEU A 844 -30.56 8.40 7.92
CA LEU A 844 -30.75 7.06 8.48
C LEU A 844 -29.43 6.27 8.52
N ARG A 845 -28.64 6.32 7.45
CA ARG A 845 -27.31 5.69 7.40
C ARG A 845 -26.39 6.24 8.50
N GLY A 846 -26.36 7.56 8.69
CA GLY A 846 -25.55 8.19 9.73
C GLY A 846 -25.98 7.73 11.12
N SER A 847 -27.29 7.66 11.36
CA SER A 847 -27.87 7.18 12.61
C SER A 847 -27.50 5.72 12.91
N VAL A 848 -27.45 4.86 11.89
CA VAL A 848 -27.01 3.46 12.02
C VAL A 848 -25.53 3.37 12.35
N ARG A 849 -24.67 4.13 11.67
CA ARG A 849 -23.21 4.14 11.91
C ARG A 849 -22.83 4.69 13.28
N ALA A 850 -23.71 5.47 13.89
CA ALA A 850 -23.55 5.99 15.23
C ALA A 850 -23.97 5.01 16.34
N THR A 851 -24.36 3.78 15.98
CA THR A 851 -24.82 2.79 16.97
C THR A 851 -23.69 2.42 17.92
N ILE A 852 -23.99 2.56 19.20
CA ILE A 852 -23.18 2.10 20.33
C ILE A 852 -24.05 1.19 21.20
N ALA A 853 -23.44 0.38 22.07
CA ALA A 853 -24.17 -0.56 22.93
C ALA A 853 -25.36 0.08 23.69
N ARG A 854 -25.21 1.33 24.17
CA ARG A 854 -26.26 2.06 24.92
C ARG A 854 -27.39 2.62 24.06
N SER A 855 -27.14 2.97 22.80
CA SER A 855 -28.14 3.54 21.89
C SER A 855 -28.83 2.47 21.02
N GLN A 856 -28.23 1.29 20.95
CA GLN A 856 -28.63 0.19 20.08
C GLN A 856 -30.12 -0.15 20.17
N ALA A 857 -30.67 -0.34 21.38
CA ALA A 857 -32.05 -0.72 21.56
C ALA A 857 -33.04 0.30 20.97
N SER A 858 -32.80 1.60 21.18
CA SER A 858 -33.62 2.68 20.62
C SER A 858 -33.50 2.77 19.10
N VAL A 859 -32.28 2.67 18.57
CA VAL A 859 -32.03 2.70 17.12
C VAL A 859 -32.73 1.52 16.45
N PHE A 860 -32.56 0.30 16.96
CA PHE A 860 -33.21 -0.90 16.41
C PHE A 860 -34.73 -0.85 16.53
N SER A 861 -35.26 -0.37 17.66
CA SER A 861 -36.70 -0.16 17.83
C SER A 861 -37.27 0.78 16.76
N PHE A 862 -36.58 1.88 16.47
CA PHE A 862 -37.00 2.81 15.41
C PHE A 862 -36.97 2.16 14.02
N PHE A 863 -35.90 1.44 13.66
CA PHE A 863 -35.79 0.78 12.35
C PHE A 863 -36.83 -0.33 12.17
N SER A 864 -37.05 -1.14 13.21
CA SER A 864 -38.05 -2.21 13.16
C SER A 864 -39.47 -1.70 12.90
N GLN A 865 -39.82 -0.52 13.44
CA GLN A 865 -41.09 0.15 13.17
C GLN A 865 -41.13 0.82 11.78
N SER A 866 -39.97 1.14 11.21
CA SER A 866 -39.83 1.88 9.95
C SER A 866 -39.60 1.01 8.71
N PHE A 867 -39.45 -0.32 8.86
CA PHE A 867 -39.14 -1.21 7.74
C PHE A 867 -40.17 -1.18 6.60
N GLU A 868 -41.47 -1.07 6.90
CA GLU A 868 -42.48 -0.94 5.85
C GLU A 868 -42.38 0.38 5.08
N ALA A 869 -42.07 1.48 5.78
CA ALA A 869 -41.86 2.77 5.15
C ALA A 869 -40.62 2.74 4.23
N LEU A 870 -39.53 2.10 4.67
CA LEU A 870 -38.33 1.91 3.84
C LEU A 870 -38.61 1.10 2.57
N LEU A 871 -39.38 0.01 2.67
CA LEU A 871 -39.80 -0.76 1.50
C LEU A 871 -40.73 0.05 0.58
N ALA A 872 -41.62 0.89 1.14
CA ALA A 872 -42.44 1.80 0.35
C ALA A 872 -41.60 2.83 -0.43
N VAL A 873 -40.56 3.40 0.20
CA VAL A 873 -39.59 4.29 -0.48
C VAL A 873 -38.82 3.55 -1.57
N GLN A 874 -38.41 2.30 -1.32
CA GLN A 874 -37.73 1.46 -2.33
C GLN A 874 -38.62 1.22 -3.56
N ARG A 875 -39.90 0.86 -3.34
CA ARG A 875 -40.87 0.66 -4.42
C ARG A 875 -41.13 1.95 -5.21
N ALA A 876 -41.30 3.07 -4.51
CA ALA A 876 -41.53 4.37 -5.14
C ALA A 876 -40.31 4.83 -5.95
N GLY A 877 -39.10 4.53 -5.47
CA GLY A 877 -37.81 4.88 -6.09
C GLY A 877 -37.24 3.85 -7.04
N ALA A 878 -38.02 2.87 -7.49
CA ALA A 878 -37.54 1.78 -8.36
C ALA A 878 -36.83 2.27 -9.63
N HIS A 879 -37.21 3.44 -10.17
CA HIS A 879 -36.55 4.08 -11.33
C HIS A 879 -35.21 4.75 -10.98
N SER A 880 -34.97 5.15 -9.73
CA SER A 880 -33.76 5.86 -9.30
C SER A 880 -32.63 4.92 -8.90
N ALA A 881 -31.47 5.07 -9.56
CA ALA A 881 -30.22 4.37 -9.19
C ALA A 881 -29.70 4.79 -7.84
N GLN A 882 -29.81 6.07 -7.53
CA GLN A 882 -29.25 6.62 -6.31
C GLN A 882 -30.04 6.15 -5.10
N VAL A 883 -31.37 6.17 -5.16
CA VAL A 883 -32.25 5.68 -4.08
C VAL A 883 -32.05 4.17 -3.88
N SER A 884 -32.08 3.37 -4.96
CA SER A 884 -31.91 1.92 -4.88
C SER A 884 -30.56 1.54 -4.25
N LYS A 885 -29.47 2.13 -4.73
CA LYS A 885 -28.12 1.96 -4.17
C LYS A 885 -28.05 2.34 -2.69
N LEU A 886 -28.65 3.45 -2.29
CA LEU A 886 -28.57 3.94 -0.91
C LEU A 886 -29.41 3.11 0.06
N ILE A 887 -30.57 2.57 -0.36
CA ILE A 887 -31.33 1.63 0.45
C ILE A 887 -30.54 0.35 0.68
N LEU A 888 -29.94 -0.22 -0.37
CA LEU A 888 -29.09 -1.41 -0.23
C LEU A 888 -27.91 -1.16 0.72
N LYS A 889 -27.26 0.00 0.62
CA LYS A 889 -26.19 0.40 1.54
C LYS A 889 -26.68 0.63 2.97
N LEU A 890 -27.87 1.19 3.15
CA LEU A 890 -28.48 1.36 4.47
C LEU A 890 -28.75 0.01 5.11
N THR A 891 -29.30 -0.95 4.37
CA THR A 891 -29.56 -2.29 4.89
C THR A 891 -28.25 -3.04 5.18
N GLU A 892 -27.23 -2.92 4.32
CA GLU A 892 -25.87 -3.42 4.57
C GLU A 892 -25.32 -2.88 5.90
N GLU A 893 -25.32 -1.55 6.08
CA GLU A 893 -24.82 -0.89 7.28
C GLU A 893 -25.65 -1.25 8.52
N LEU A 894 -26.96 -1.43 8.37
CA LEU A 894 -27.85 -1.84 9.45
C LEU A 894 -27.48 -3.23 9.95
N VAL A 895 -27.22 -4.19 9.06
CA VAL A 895 -26.74 -5.52 9.46
C VAL A 895 -25.38 -5.41 10.14
N ALA A 896 -24.42 -4.73 9.50
CA ALA A 896 -23.06 -4.62 10.01
C ALA A 896 -22.97 -4.01 11.42
N ASN A 897 -23.80 -3.00 11.74
CA ASN A 897 -23.73 -2.27 13.02
C ASN A 897 -24.71 -2.77 14.08
N GLN A 898 -25.75 -3.54 13.72
CA GLN A 898 -26.74 -4.03 14.68
C GLN A 898 -26.52 -5.50 15.03
N ALA A 899 -26.13 -6.35 14.07
CA ALA A 899 -26.24 -7.80 14.20
C ALA A 899 -25.50 -8.36 15.43
N CYS A 900 -24.33 -7.81 15.77
CA CYS A 900 -23.53 -8.21 16.93
C CYS A 900 -24.22 -7.99 18.29
N PHE A 901 -25.29 -7.20 18.35
CA PHE A 901 -26.05 -6.92 19.58
C PHE A 901 -27.38 -7.67 19.67
N LEU A 902 -27.83 -8.31 18.59
CA LEU A 902 -29.20 -8.84 18.50
C LEU A 902 -29.32 -10.26 19.04
N GLY A 903 -30.30 -10.48 19.90
CA GLY A 903 -30.76 -11.84 20.21
C GLY A 903 -31.53 -12.49 19.04
N PRO A 904 -31.76 -13.82 19.09
CA PRO A 904 -32.30 -14.59 17.96
C PRO A 904 -33.64 -14.08 17.38
N ALA A 905 -34.53 -13.57 18.22
CA ALA A 905 -35.83 -13.04 17.77
C ALA A 905 -35.67 -11.76 16.93
N HIS A 906 -34.82 -10.83 17.38
CA HIS A 906 -34.55 -9.58 16.66
C HIS A 906 -33.70 -9.81 15.42
N ALA A 907 -32.72 -10.73 15.48
CA ALA A 907 -31.97 -11.18 14.30
C ALA A 907 -32.91 -11.73 13.22
N GLY A 908 -33.89 -12.55 13.60
CA GLY A 908 -34.90 -13.06 12.68
C GLY A 908 -35.75 -11.97 12.01
N VAL A 909 -36.07 -10.87 12.72
CA VAL A 909 -36.77 -9.71 12.12
C VAL A 909 -35.89 -9.02 11.09
N LEU A 910 -34.60 -8.81 11.41
CA LEU A 910 -33.64 -8.16 10.51
C LEU A 910 -33.39 -8.99 9.25
N CYS A 911 -33.22 -10.31 9.38
CA CYS A 911 -33.05 -11.22 8.25
C CYS A 911 -34.26 -11.21 7.31
N ARG A 912 -35.49 -11.20 7.86
CA ARG A 912 -36.71 -11.06 7.05
C ARG A 912 -36.76 -9.73 6.30
N HIS A 913 -36.32 -8.64 6.91
CA HIS A 913 -36.22 -7.35 6.22
C HIS A 913 -35.22 -7.39 5.08
N CYS A 914 -34.02 -7.97 5.28
CA CYS A 914 -33.00 -8.12 4.24
C CYS A 914 -33.53 -8.88 3.01
N LEU A 915 -34.25 -9.98 3.22
CA LEU A 915 -34.88 -10.73 2.12
C LEU A 915 -35.90 -9.88 1.37
N ARG A 916 -36.77 -9.17 2.08
CA ARG A 916 -37.77 -8.31 1.44
C ARG A 916 -37.13 -7.20 0.62
N VAL A 917 -36.04 -6.60 1.09
CA VAL A 917 -35.28 -5.59 0.32
C VAL A 917 -34.73 -6.18 -0.97
N VAL A 918 -34.18 -7.40 -0.93
CA VAL A 918 -33.65 -8.12 -2.10
C VAL A 918 -34.79 -8.52 -3.07
N GLU A 919 -35.92 -8.98 -2.55
CA GLU A 919 -37.10 -9.34 -3.33
C GLU A 919 -37.71 -8.12 -4.04
N GLU A 920 -37.83 -6.98 -3.36
CA GLU A 920 -38.31 -5.72 -3.96
C GLU A 920 -37.34 -5.22 -5.05
N TYR A 921 -36.02 -5.31 -4.80
CA TYR A 921 -35.02 -4.99 -5.81
C TYR A 921 -35.17 -5.89 -7.05
N ARG A 922 -35.35 -7.21 -6.86
CA ARG A 922 -35.60 -8.15 -7.95
C ARG A 922 -36.89 -7.84 -8.71
N ALA A 923 -37.97 -7.56 -7.98
CA ALA A 923 -39.29 -7.27 -8.55
C ALA A 923 -39.29 -6.01 -9.42
N SER A 924 -38.45 -5.02 -9.07
CA SER A 924 -38.27 -3.80 -9.86
C SER A 924 -37.68 -4.04 -11.26
N GLY A 925 -37.08 -5.22 -11.51
CA GLY A 925 -36.37 -5.52 -12.75
C GLY A 925 -35.01 -4.82 -12.89
N ARG A 926 -34.60 -4.04 -11.88
CA ARG A 926 -33.31 -3.37 -11.79
C ARG A 926 -32.18 -4.41 -11.68
N GLY A 927 -31.06 -4.12 -12.34
CA GLY A 927 -29.92 -5.05 -12.44
C GLY A 927 -29.95 -6.03 -13.63
N LYS A 928 -31.07 -6.16 -14.36
CA LYS A 928 -31.08 -6.90 -15.64
C LYS A 928 -30.42 -6.06 -16.74
N ILE A 929 -29.30 -6.56 -17.26
CA ILE A 929 -28.58 -5.94 -18.39
C ILE A 929 -29.09 -6.61 -19.67
N GLY A 930 -30.09 -6.02 -20.33
CA GLY A 930 -30.65 -6.57 -21.57
C GLY A 930 -29.67 -6.56 -22.75
N ALA A 931 -29.77 -7.53 -23.66
CA ALA A 931 -28.96 -7.60 -24.89
C ALA A 931 -29.42 -6.61 -25.98
N THR A 932 -30.63 -6.05 -25.87
CA THR A 932 -31.30 -5.27 -26.91
C THR A 932 -31.88 -3.93 -26.40
N GLU A 933 -31.22 -3.28 -25.45
CA GLU A 933 -31.53 -1.86 -25.16
C GLU A 933 -30.70 -0.99 -26.11
N GLY A 934 -31.37 -0.37 -27.09
CA GLY A 934 -30.79 0.45 -28.16
C GLY A 934 -30.19 1.80 -27.71
N GLY A 935 -29.37 1.80 -26.66
CA GLY A 935 -28.61 2.95 -26.18
C GLY A 935 -27.15 2.96 -26.67
N SER A 936 -26.55 4.15 -26.69
CA SER A 936 -25.10 4.33 -26.92
C SER A 936 -24.26 3.48 -25.97
N ARG A 937 -23.07 3.02 -26.42
CA ARG A 937 -22.11 2.25 -25.59
C ARG A 937 -21.83 2.90 -24.23
N SER A 938 -21.85 4.23 -24.16
CA SER A 938 -21.65 5.01 -22.92
C SER A 938 -22.73 4.74 -21.87
N LEU A 939 -24.00 4.71 -22.28
CA LEU A 939 -25.14 4.49 -21.36
C LEU A 939 -25.16 3.05 -20.84
N ARG A 940 -24.80 2.07 -21.68
CA ARG A 940 -24.62 0.68 -21.21
C ARG A 940 -23.51 0.60 -20.17
N ALA A 941 -22.36 1.26 -20.40
CA ALA A 941 -21.24 1.27 -19.47
C ALA A 941 -21.61 1.91 -18.11
N GLU A 942 -22.38 3.00 -18.09
CA GLU A 942 -22.91 3.58 -16.86
C GLU A 942 -23.86 2.65 -16.13
N ARG A 943 -24.81 2.01 -16.83
CA ARG A 943 -25.72 1.02 -16.24
C ARG A 943 -24.99 -0.18 -15.63
N VAL A 944 -23.93 -0.66 -16.28
CA VAL A 944 -23.06 -1.72 -15.76
C VAL A 944 -22.39 -1.27 -14.47
N LYS A 945 -21.83 -0.05 -14.42
CA LYS A 945 -21.20 0.51 -13.21
C LYS A 945 -22.20 0.69 -12.06
N GLU A 946 -23.44 1.07 -12.36
CA GLU A 946 -24.50 1.17 -11.35
C GLU A 946 -24.88 -0.20 -10.80
N CYS A 947 -25.16 -1.16 -11.68
CA CYS A 947 -25.48 -2.53 -11.30
C CYS A 947 -24.36 -3.17 -10.46
N TYR A 948 -23.09 -2.92 -10.82
CA TYR A 948 -21.94 -3.33 -10.02
C TYR A 948 -22.03 -2.84 -8.57
N LYS A 949 -22.35 -1.56 -8.34
CA LYS A 949 -22.44 -0.97 -6.99
C LYS A 949 -23.61 -1.57 -6.19
N GLU A 950 -24.74 -1.83 -6.84
CA GLU A 950 -25.95 -2.41 -6.24
C GLU A 950 -25.74 -3.89 -5.87
N VAL A 951 -25.24 -4.70 -6.81
CA VAL A 951 -24.93 -6.12 -6.59
C VAL A 951 -23.87 -6.30 -5.50
N LYS A 952 -22.85 -5.44 -5.49
CA LYS A 952 -21.82 -5.46 -4.45
C LYS A 952 -22.40 -5.22 -3.04
N ALA A 953 -23.28 -4.23 -2.89
CA ALA A 953 -23.93 -3.94 -1.61
C ALA A 953 -24.79 -5.13 -1.14
N MET A 954 -25.54 -5.77 -2.05
CA MET A 954 -26.29 -6.98 -1.74
C MET A 954 -25.39 -8.13 -1.26
N LEU A 955 -24.27 -8.38 -1.95
CA LEU A 955 -23.32 -9.40 -1.53
C LEU A 955 -22.72 -9.09 -0.15
N ARG A 956 -22.39 -7.82 0.14
CA ARG A 956 -21.83 -7.42 1.45
C ARG A 956 -22.84 -7.64 2.57
N MET A 957 -24.07 -7.23 2.33
CA MET A 957 -25.17 -7.47 3.26
C MET A 957 -25.32 -8.97 3.57
N LEU A 958 -25.34 -9.82 2.54
CA LEU A 958 -25.41 -11.28 2.75
C LEU A 958 -24.21 -11.82 3.51
N THR A 959 -22.99 -11.34 3.23
CA THR A 959 -21.78 -11.71 3.99
C THR A 959 -21.90 -11.31 5.47
N HIS A 960 -22.36 -10.11 5.78
CA HIS A 960 -22.55 -9.67 7.16
C HIS A 960 -23.61 -10.49 7.90
N VAL A 961 -24.69 -10.87 7.21
CA VAL A 961 -25.71 -11.79 7.75
C VAL A 961 -25.09 -13.14 8.09
N THR A 962 -24.26 -13.71 7.20
CA THR A 962 -23.58 -14.99 7.47
C THR A 962 -22.65 -14.91 8.68
N ASN A 963 -21.85 -13.85 8.79
CA ASN A 963 -20.91 -13.69 9.90
C ASN A 963 -21.61 -13.61 11.26
N SER A 964 -22.82 -13.05 11.33
CA SER A 964 -23.57 -12.94 12.59
C SER A 964 -24.11 -14.26 13.14
N ASP A 965 -24.14 -15.34 12.34
CA ASP A 965 -24.60 -16.67 12.78
C ASP A 965 -23.49 -17.44 13.51
N ASN A 966 -22.23 -17.24 13.10
CA ASN A 966 -21.07 -17.95 13.67
C ASN A 966 -20.85 -17.62 15.16
N ASP A 967 -21.11 -16.38 15.59
CA ASP A 967 -20.98 -15.98 17.00
C ASP A 967 -22.06 -16.63 17.90
N VAL A 968 -23.19 -17.08 17.32
CA VAL A 968 -24.31 -17.68 18.06
C VAL A 968 -24.13 -19.20 18.25
N GLU A 969 -23.49 -19.88 17.31
CA GLU A 969 -23.20 -21.33 17.41
C GLU A 969 -22.03 -21.64 18.37
N ASP A 970 -21.06 -20.72 18.52
CA ASP A 970 -19.92 -20.87 19.44
C ASP A 970 -20.33 -20.76 20.93
N GLU A 971 -21.37 -19.97 21.28
CA GLU A 971 -21.89 -19.92 22.66
C GLU A 971 -22.67 -21.19 23.08
N GLU A 972 -23.36 -21.85 22.14
CA GLU A 972 -24.07 -23.12 22.42
C GLU A 972 -23.11 -24.32 22.52
N THR A 973 -22.01 -24.31 21.77
CA THR A 973 -20.98 -25.37 21.79
C THR A 973 -19.97 -25.21 22.93
N ALA A 974 -19.70 -23.99 23.42
CA ALA A 974 -18.80 -23.75 24.56
C ALA A 974 -19.31 -24.31 25.91
N ARG A 975 -20.57 -24.77 26.01
CA ARG A 975 -21.08 -25.48 27.19
C ARG A 975 -20.70 -26.97 27.25
N GLY A 976 -19.98 -27.48 26.26
CA GLY A 976 -19.58 -28.89 26.24
C GLY A 976 -18.42 -29.18 25.30
N ASP A 977 -17.26 -28.55 25.51
CA ASP A 977 -15.95 -29.23 25.45
C ASP A 977 -14.81 -28.23 25.67
N SER A 978 -13.96 -28.53 26.64
CA SER A 978 -12.73 -27.78 26.88
C SER A 978 -11.63 -28.23 25.92
N HIS A 979 -11.29 -27.42 24.93
CA HIS A 979 -9.93 -27.14 24.43
C HIS A 979 -9.96 -26.67 22.97
N ARG A 980 -9.84 -25.35 22.76
CA ARG A 980 -8.98 -24.73 21.74
C ARG A 980 -8.96 -23.22 21.94
N GLY A 981 -7.76 -22.67 22.13
CA GLY A 981 -7.54 -21.25 22.32
C GLY A 981 -7.67 -20.46 21.02
N SER A 982 -8.43 -19.37 21.08
CA SER A 982 -8.41 -18.26 20.13
C SER A 982 -8.09 -16.98 20.91
N VAL A 983 -7.13 -16.19 20.42
CA VAL A 983 -6.44 -15.11 21.13
C VAL A 983 -7.08 -13.74 20.85
N LEU A 984 -8.40 -13.67 20.63
CA LEU A 984 -9.10 -12.40 20.32
C LEU A 984 -10.17 -11.99 21.35
N ALA A 985 -10.21 -12.61 22.53
CA ALA A 985 -11.18 -12.29 23.59
C ALA A 985 -10.58 -11.61 24.84
N ALA A 986 -9.41 -10.96 24.74
CA ALA A 986 -8.73 -10.38 25.90
C ALA A 986 -8.95 -8.86 26.11
N ALA A 987 -9.63 -8.14 25.22
CA ALA A 987 -9.81 -6.68 25.34
C ALA A 987 -11.22 -6.23 25.80
N ALA A 988 -12.21 -7.12 25.86
CA ALA A 988 -13.59 -6.77 26.24
C ALA A 988 -14.00 -7.22 27.67
N ALA A 989 -13.14 -7.92 28.41
CA ALA A 989 -13.48 -8.51 29.71
C ALA A 989 -13.11 -7.64 30.95
N GLY A 990 -12.70 -6.38 30.75
CA GLY A 990 -12.24 -5.51 31.83
C GLY A 990 -13.30 -4.62 32.50
N ALA A 991 -14.52 -4.52 31.95
CA ALA A 991 -15.51 -3.53 32.41
C ALA A 991 -16.95 -4.07 32.56
N ALA A 992 -17.11 -5.38 32.81
CA ALA A 992 -18.42 -6.02 33.01
C ALA A 992 -18.46 -6.83 34.32
N ALA A 993 -17.87 -6.29 35.39
CA ALA A 993 -17.90 -6.89 36.73
C ALA A 993 -18.54 -5.96 37.77
N SER A 994 -19.75 -5.49 37.50
CA SER A 994 -20.72 -5.13 38.54
C SER A 994 -22.08 -4.88 37.90
N GLU A 995 -23.13 -5.38 38.57
CA GLU A 995 -24.56 -5.21 38.27
C GLU A 995 -25.09 -6.18 37.21
N GLY A 996 -26.13 -6.97 37.45
CA GLY A 996 -27.29 -6.71 38.28
C GLY A 996 -28.49 -7.04 37.40
N ARG A 997 -28.84 -8.32 37.34
CA ARG A 997 -29.96 -8.85 36.56
C ARG A 997 -31.25 -8.11 36.92
N VAL A 998 -31.78 -7.29 36.03
CA VAL A 998 -33.12 -6.67 36.19
C VAL A 998 -34.04 -7.09 35.05
N ARG A 999 -35.13 -7.73 35.47
CA ARG A 999 -36.37 -8.00 34.72
C ARG A 999 -37.19 -6.71 34.63
N GLY A 1000 -37.77 -6.46 33.46
CA GLY A 1000 -38.90 -5.54 33.22
C GLY A 1000 -38.73 -4.84 31.88
N GLY A 1001 -39.61 -4.89 30.88
CA GLY A 1001 -41.02 -5.24 30.87
C GLY A 1001 -41.86 -4.03 30.48
N ALA A 1002 -42.01 -3.76 29.18
CA ALA A 1002 -43.11 -2.99 28.61
C ALA A 1002 -43.47 -3.62 27.26
N GLY A 1003 -44.68 -4.19 27.18
CA GLY A 1003 -45.11 -5.07 26.11
C GLY A 1003 -45.49 -4.32 24.83
N VAL A 1004 -45.04 -4.86 23.71
CA VAL A 1004 -45.77 -4.81 22.44
C VAL A 1004 -46.35 -6.20 22.24
N ALA A 1005 -47.68 -6.29 22.31
CA ALA A 1005 -48.40 -7.52 22.00
C ALA A 1005 -48.37 -7.75 20.49
N THR A 1006 -47.47 -8.61 20.00
CA THR A 1006 -47.65 -9.27 18.70
C THR A 1006 -48.07 -10.71 18.96
N SER A 1007 -49.27 -11.03 18.50
CA SER A 1007 -49.93 -12.32 18.56
C SER A 1007 -49.00 -13.49 18.22
N GLY A 1008 -49.11 -14.57 19.00
CA GLY A 1008 -48.29 -15.77 18.87
C GLY A 1008 -48.55 -16.52 17.58
N GLU A 1009 -47.67 -16.35 16.60
CA GLU A 1009 -47.22 -17.43 15.74
C GLU A 1009 -45.85 -17.88 16.26
N ALA A 1010 -45.66 -19.19 16.38
CA ALA A 1010 -44.42 -19.80 16.86
C ALA A 1010 -43.22 -19.20 16.11
N LEU A 1011 -42.34 -18.51 16.82
CA LEU A 1011 -41.06 -18.01 16.31
C LEU A 1011 -40.19 -19.20 15.92
N ALA A 1012 -40.34 -19.70 14.69
CA ALA A 1012 -39.42 -20.62 14.08
C ALA A 1012 -38.01 -19.99 14.12
N LYS A 1013 -37.02 -20.73 14.63
CA LYS A 1013 -35.60 -20.37 14.57
C LYS A 1013 -35.30 -20.06 13.10
N VAL A 1014 -35.01 -18.79 12.76
CA VAL A 1014 -34.73 -18.40 11.37
C VAL A 1014 -33.41 -19.03 10.99
N ASP A 1015 -33.41 -19.88 9.98
CA ASP A 1015 -32.18 -20.49 9.45
C ASP A 1015 -31.43 -19.44 8.61
N VAL A 1016 -30.39 -18.84 9.18
CA VAL A 1016 -29.61 -17.77 8.56
C VAL A 1016 -28.98 -18.23 7.23
N ALA A 1017 -28.49 -19.46 7.15
CA ALA A 1017 -27.97 -19.98 5.90
C ALA A 1017 -29.07 -20.14 4.83
N GLN A 1018 -30.29 -20.51 5.21
CA GLN A 1018 -31.43 -20.52 4.27
C GLN A 1018 -31.72 -19.11 3.73
N VAL A 1019 -31.67 -18.09 4.59
CA VAL A 1019 -31.79 -16.68 4.21
C VAL A 1019 -30.71 -16.29 3.19
N VAL A 1020 -29.45 -16.68 3.44
CA VAL A 1020 -28.33 -16.36 2.56
C VAL A 1020 -28.44 -17.10 1.22
N PHE A 1021 -28.87 -18.37 1.18
CA PHE A 1021 -29.09 -19.10 -0.07
C PHE A 1021 -30.25 -18.52 -0.89
N ILE A 1022 -31.34 -18.07 -0.26
CA ILE A 1022 -32.44 -17.36 -0.95
C ILE A 1022 -31.94 -16.03 -1.53
N GLY A 1023 -31.12 -15.30 -0.76
CA GLY A 1023 -30.45 -14.08 -1.21
C GLY A 1023 -29.53 -14.32 -2.41
N LEU A 1024 -28.63 -15.30 -2.33
CA LEU A 1024 -27.74 -15.70 -3.41
C LEU A 1024 -28.52 -16.12 -4.66
N ASN A 1025 -29.57 -16.92 -4.53
CA ASN A 1025 -30.43 -17.31 -5.66
C ASN A 1025 -31.12 -16.10 -6.34
N THR A 1026 -31.26 -14.99 -5.62
CA THR A 1026 -31.78 -13.75 -6.19
C THR A 1026 -30.68 -12.90 -6.86
N VAL A 1027 -29.45 -12.96 -6.33
CA VAL A 1027 -28.31 -12.21 -6.86
C VAL A 1027 -27.66 -12.89 -8.06
N ILE A 1028 -27.56 -14.22 -8.09
CA ILE A 1028 -26.89 -15.00 -9.15
C ILE A 1028 -27.37 -14.63 -10.56
N PRO A 1029 -28.70 -14.53 -10.84
CA PRO A 1029 -29.18 -14.15 -12.18
C PRO A 1029 -28.81 -12.72 -12.60
N LEU A 1030 -28.35 -11.88 -11.67
CA LEU A 1030 -27.91 -10.52 -11.93
C LEU A 1030 -26.40 -10.47 -12.24
N ILE A 1031 -25.63 -11.48 -11.83
CA ILE A 1031 -24.18 -11.57 -12.07
C ILE A 1031 -23.96 -12.05 -13.51
N THR A 1032 -23.68 -11.11 -14.41
CA THR A 1032 -23.33 -11.37 -15.80
C THR A 1032 -21.82 -11.46 -15.99
N ASP A 1033 -21.37 -12.04 -17.11
CA ASP A 1033 -19.95 -12.07 -17.49
C ASP A 1033 -19.34 -10.65 -17.52
N GLU A 1034 -20.11 -9.64 -17.96
CA GLU A 1034 -19.69 -8.24 -17.95
C GLU A 1034 -19.43 -7.71 -16.53
N LEU A 1035 -20.21 -8.12 -15.52
CA LEU A 1035 -20.01 -7.72 -14.13
C LEU A 1035 -18.84 -8.46 -13.46
N LEU A 1036 -18.58 -9.70 -13.86
CA LEU A 1036 -17.43 -10.46 -13.36
C LEU A 1036 -16.08 -9.91 -13.86
N THR A 1037 -16.08 -9.02 -14.86
CA THR A 1037 -14.87 -8.27 -15.24
C THR A 1037 -14.40 -7.30 -14.14
N PHE A 1038 -15.23 -6.95 -13.16
CA PHE A 1038 -14.83 -6.12 -12.02
C PHE A 1038 -14.21 -6.99 -10.91
N PRO A 1039 -12.89 -6.93 -10.65
CA PRO A 1039 -12.21 -7.88 -9.78
C PRO A 1039 -12.77 -7.91 -8.35
N LYS A 1040 -13.03 -6.72 -7.78
CA LYS A 1040 -13.57 -6.58 -6.41
C LYS A 1040 -14.95 -7.23 -6.23
N LEU A 1041 -15.78 -7.28 -7.29
CA LEU A 1041 -17.09 -7.96 -7.20
C LEU A 1041 -16.91 -9.46 -7.36
N CYS A 1042 -16.07 -9.87 -8.32
CA CYS A 1042 -15.76 -11.28 -8.58
C CYS A 1042 -15.19 -11.96 -7.32
N HIS A 1043 -14.15 -11.40 -6.70
CA HIS A 1043 -13.57 -11.90 -5.45
C HIS A 1043 -14.62 -11.98 -4.34
N GLN A 1044 -15.39 -10.91 -4.12
CA GLN A 1044 -16.37 -10.91 -3.03
C GLN A 1044 -17.46 -11.98 -3.22
N TYR A 1045 -17.88 -12.22 -4.46
CA TYR A 1045 -18.87 -13.23 -4.79
C TYR A 1045 -18.33 -14.66 -4.57
N PHE A 1046 -17.13 -14.95 -5.07
CA PHE A 1046 -16.51 -16.27 -4.92
C PHE A 1046 -16.06 -16.55 -3.47
N ALA A 1047 -15.61 -15.54 -2.72
CA ALA A 1047 -15.35 -15.64 -1.29
C ALA A 1047 -16.61 -16.04 -0.50
N LEU A 1048 -17.73 -15.34 -0.74
CA LEU A 1048 -19.01 -15.67 -0.10
C LEU A 1048 -19.49 -17.07 -0.50
N LEU A 1049 -19.39 -17.42 -1.78
CA LEU A 1049 -19.76 -18.74 -2.27
C LEU A 1049 -18.92 -19.84 -1.60
N ALA A 1050 -17.60 -19.68 -1.55
CA ALA A 1050 -16.69 -20.63 -0.93
C ALA A 1050 -16.99 -20.81 0.56
N HIS A 1051 -17.16 -19.70 1.29
CA HIS A 1051 -17.52 -19.75 2.70
C HIS A 1051 -18.85 -20.49 2.94
N MET A 1052 -19.88 -20.25 2.11
CA MET A 1052 -21.17 -20.93 2.24
C MET A 1052 -21.08 -22.45 1.98
N LEU A 1053 -20.26 -22.87 1.02
CA LEU A 1053 -20.03 -24.28 0.71
C LEU A 1053 -19.17 -24.98 1.76
N GLU A 1054 -18.27 -24.24 2.42
CA GLU A 1054 -17.41 -24.74 3.50
C GLU A 1054 -18.15 -24.86 4.84
N ALA A 1055 -18.86 -23.82 5.25
CA ALA A 1055 -19.52 -23.75 6.56
C ALA A 1055 -20.83 -24.54 6.60
N TYR A 1056 -21.61 -24.57 5.50
CA TYR A 1056 -22.96 -25.15 5.49
C TYR A 1056 -23.20 -26.21 4.40
N PRO A 1057 -22.30 -27.21 4.20
CA PRO A 1057 -22.42 -28.19 3.11
C PRO A 1057 -23.68 -29.06 3.21
N ALA A 1058 -24.16 -29.33 4.42
CA ALA A 1058 -25.42 -30.07 4.63
C ALA A 1058 -26.66 -29.31 4.13
N LYS A 1059 -26.65 -27.97 4.22
CA LYS A 1059 -27.73 -27.13 3.71
C LYS A 1059 -27.64 -26.99 2.18
N VAL A 1060 -26.42 -26.96 1.62
CA VAL A 1060 -26.20 -27.04 0.16
C VAL A 1060 -26.80 -28.33 -0.41
N ALA A 1061 -26.62 -29.46 0.28
CA ALA A 1061 -27.19 -30.76 -0.11
C ALA A 1061 -28.73 -30.82 -0.04
N ALA A 1062 -29.37 -29.87 0.66
CA ALA A 1062 -30.82 -29.78 0.80
C ALA A 1062 -31.46 -28.74 -0.13
N LEU A 1063 -30.68 -28.09 -1.00
CA LEU A 1063 -31.18 -27.05 -1.92
C LEU A 1063 -32.04 -27.64 -3.04
N PRO A 1064 -32.97 -26.86 -3.62
CA PRO A 1064 -33.66 -27.26 -4.85
C PRO A 1064 -32.68 -27.53 -6.01
N PRO A 1065 -32.93 -28.52 -6.89
CA PRO A 1065 -32.02 -28.91 -7.97
C PRO A 1065 -31.57 -27.76 -8.88
N ASP A 1066 -32.48 -26.85 -9.23
CA ASP A 1066 -32.17 -25.70 -10.09
C ASP A 1066 -31.15 -24.76 -9.44
N MET A 1067 -31.28 -24.52 -8.13
CA MET A 1067 -30.37 -23.67 -7.37
C MET A 1067 -29.01 -24.33 -7.21
N PHE A 1068 -28.99 -25.62 -6.88
CA PHE A 1068 -27.76 -26.40 -6.78
C PHE A 1068 -26.98 -26.39 -8.10
N ASN A 1069 -27.64 -26.65 -9.22
CA ASN A 1069 -27.01 -26.67 -10.55
C ASN A 1069 -26.44 -25.31 -10.94
N SER A 1070 -27.12 -24.21 -10.60
CA SER A 1070 -26.65 -22.84 -10.84
C SER A 1070 -25.37 -22.52 -10.05
N LEU A 1071 -25.32 -22.88 -8.76
CA LEU A 1071 -24.14 -22.72 -7.92
C LEU A 1071 -22.96 -23.55 -8.44
N MET A 1072 -23.21 -24.79 -8.84
CA MET A 1072 -22.17 -25.67 -9.39
C MET A 1072 -21.66 -25.19 -10.75
N GLY A 1073 -22.52 -24.66 -11.62
CA GLY A 1073 -22.09 -24.03 -12.88
C GLY A 1073 -21.21 -22.80 -12.66
N THR A 1074 -21.51 -22.01 -11.62
CA THR A 1074 -20.68 -20.88 -11.21
C THR A 1074 -19.32 -21.35 -10.70
N LEU A 1075 -19.31 -22.42 -9.89
CA LEU A 1075 -18.08 -23.02 -9.38
C LEU A 1075 -17.19 -23.52 -10.52
N GLU A 1076 -17.76 -24.19 -11.53
CA GLU A 1076 -17.04 -24.61 -12.74
C GLU A 1076 -16.43 -23.44 -13.52
N PHE A 1077 -17.13 -22.30 -13.59
CA PHE A 1077 -16.59 -21.07 -14.18
C PHE A 1077 -15.39 -20.54 -13.39
N GLY A 1078 -15.51 -20.44 -12.06
CA GLY A 1078 -14.44 -19.97 -11.18
C GLY A 1078 -13.19 -20.87 -11.23
N LEU A 1079 -13.39 -22.19 -11.33
CA LEU A 1079 -12.32 -23.17 -11.53
C LEU A 1079 -11.55 -23.01 -12.84
N LYS A 1080 -12.06 -22.27 -13.84
CA LYS A 1080 -11.37 -21.97 -15.11
C LYS A 1080 -10.95 -20.50 -15.23
N HIS A 1081 -11.22 -19.69 -14.21
CA HIS A 1081 -10.98 -18.26 -14.26
C HIS A 1081 -9.48 -17.92 -14.31
N ALA A 1082 -9.11 -16.86 -15.04
CA ALA A 1082 -7.70 -16.45 -15.20
C ALA A 1082 -7.10 -15.90 -13.89
N ASP A 1083 -7.90 -15.24 -13.06
CA ASP A 1083 -7.51 -14.73 -11.74
C ASP A 1083 -7.24 -15.89 -10.76
N VAL A 1084 -6.08 -15.84 -10.11
CA VAL A 1084 -5.58 -16.87 -9.18
C VAL A 1084 -6.42 -16.93 -7.91
N GLU A 1085 -6.88 -15.79 -7.38
CA GLU A 1085 -7.66 -15.73 -6.14
C GLU A 1085 -9.04 -16.38 -6.35
N VAL A 1086 -9.73 -16.01 -7.43
CA VAL A 1086 -11.03 -16.60 -7.82
C VAL A 1086 -10.91 -18.12 -7.99
N ALA A 1087 -9.85 -18.55 -8.67
CA ALA A 1087 -9.57 -19.97 -8.86
C ALA A 1087 -9.30 -20.67 -7.52
N ARG A 1088 -8.56 -20.03 -6.61
CA ARG A 1088 -8.23 -20.57 -5.28
C ARG A 1088 -9.48 -20.72 -4.41
N GLU A 1089 -10.34 -19.71 -4.35
CA GLU A 1089 -11.62 -19.74 -3.63
C GLU A 1089 -12.53 -20.84 -4.18
N SER A 1090 -12.59 -20.97 -5.51
CA SER A 1090 -13.35 -22.03 -6.18
C SER A 1090 -12.80 -23.43 -5.88
N LEU A 1091 -11.47 -23.59 -5.81
CA LEU A 1091 -10.84 -24.85 -5.42
C LEU A 1091 -11.14 -25.20 -3.96
N ALA A 1092 -11.07 -24.23 -3.05
CA ALA A 1092 -11.41 -24.42 -1.65
C ALA A 1092 -12.86 -24.92 -1.49
N ALA A 1093 -13.80 -24.26 -2.17
CA ALA A 1093 -15.21 -24.64 -2.22
C ALA A 1093 -15.43 -26.06 -2.79
N ALA A 1094 -14.76 -26.41 -3.90
CA ALA A 1094 -14.83 -27.75 -4.49
C ALA A 1094 -14.27 -28.82 -3.54
N GLY A 1095 -13.16 -28.52 -2.87
CA GLY A 1095 -12.55 -29.38 -1.86
C GLY A 1095 -13.44 -29.61 -0.64
N ALA A 1096 -14.17 -28.58 -0.22
CA ALA A 1096 -15.13 -28.67 0.88
C ALA A 1096 -16.28 -29.63 0.55
N MET A 1097 -16.87 -29.49 -0.64
CA MET A 1097 -17.93 -30.37 -1.13
C MET A 1097 -17.45 -31.83 -1.27
N GLY A 1098 -16.24 -32.03 -1.80
CA GLY A 1098 -15.62 -33.36 -1.85
C GLY A 1098 -15.38 -33.94 -0.45
N SER A 1099 -14.90 -33.13 0.49
CA SER A 1099 -14.64 -33.56 1.87
C SER A 1099 -15.94 -33.93 2.59
N PHE A 1100 -17.01 -33.16 2.39
CA PHE A 1100 -18.33 -33.46 2.94
C PHE A 1100 -18.87 -34.79 2.42
N GLN A 1101 -18.82 -35.03 1.10
CA GLN A 1101 -19.24 -36.29 0.51
C GLN A 1101 -18.39 -37.47 1.00
N HIS A 1102 -17.07 -37.27 1.13
CA HIS A 1102 -16.17 -38.30 1.66
C HIS A 1102 -16.52 -38.67 3.10
N HIS A 1103 -16.65 -37.68 3.99
CA HIS A 1103 -17.04 -37.93 5.39
C HIS A 1103 -18.43 -38.56 5.49
N ALA A 1104 -19.40 -38.10 4.70
CA ALA A 1104 -20.73 -38.71 4.68
C ALA A 1104 -20.69 -40.18 4.23
N SER A 1105 -19.87 -40.51 3.23
CA SER A 1105 -19.68 -41.90 2.78
C SER A 1105 -19.03 -42.78 3.84
N VAL A 1106 -18.08 -42.25 4.62
CA VAL A 1106 -17.41 -42.98 5.71
C VAL A 1106 -18.37 -43.18 6.90
N ASP A 1107 -19.18 -42.16 7.21
CA ASP A 1107 -20.13 -42.15 8.34
C ASP A 1107 -21.47 -42.82 8.03
N GLY A 1108 -21.70 -43.28 6.78
CA GLY A 1108 -22.96 -43.89 6.35
C GLY A 1108 -24.14 -42.91 6.23
N ARG A 1109 -23.88 -41.63 6.00
CA ARG A 1109 -24.89 -40.56 5.81
C ARG A 1109 -25.17 -40.32 4.32
N ALA A 1110 -26.31 -39.71 4.02
CA ALA A 1110 -26.75 -39.49 2.63
C ALA A 1110 -25.85 -38.53 1.81
N GLY A 1111 -24.99 -37.72 2.45
CA GLY A 1111 -24.09 -36.78 1.76
C GLY A 1111 -24.85 -35.80 0.87
N LEU A 1112 -24.44 -35.68 -0.39
CA LEU A 1112 -25.09 -34.86 -1.41
C LEU A 1112 -26.37 -35.47 -2.00
N GLY A 1113 -26.74 -36.71 -1.64
CA GLY A 1113 -27.97 -37.36 -2.06
C GLY A 1113 -28.19 -37.36 -3.58
N ASP A 1114 -29.42 -37.04 -4.00
CA ASP A 1114 -29.85 -37.03 -5.40
C ASP A 1114 -29.09 -36.02 -6.27
N HIS A 1115 -28.46 -35.01 -5.66
CA HIS A 1115 -27.66 -34.01 -6.39
C HIS A 1115 -26.34 -34.58 -6.94
N ASN A 1116 -25.83 -35.67 -6.37
CA ASN A 1116 -24.66 -36.37 -6.88
C ASN A 1116 -25.01 -37.55 -7.81
N PHE A 1117 -26.27 -37.65 -8.26
CA PHE A 1117 -26.71 -38.72 -9.17
C PHE A 1117 -26.29 -38.44 -10.62
N LEU A 1118 -26.13 -39.50 -11.42
CA LEU A 1118 -25.75 -39.42 -12.83
C LEU A 1118 -26.80 -38.63 -13.63
N SER A 1119 -26.43 -37.46 -14.14
CA SER A 1119 -27.29 -36.67 -15.01
C SER A 1119 -27.43 -37.38 -16.38
N ALA A 1120 -28.61 -37.94 -16.64
CA ALA A 1120 -28.93 -38.69 -17.86
C ALA A 1120 -28.81 -37.87 -19.16
N SER A 1121 -28.70 -36.54 -19.08
CA SER A 1121 -28.67 -35.63 -20.23
C SER A 1121 -27.27 -35.19 -20.68
N SER A 1122 -26.20 -35.46 -19.93
CA SER A 1122 -24.87 -34.88 -20.20
C SER A 1122 -23.73 -35.87 -20.47
N GLY A 1123 -23.89 -37.17 -20.20
CA GLY A 1123 -22.83 -38.17 -20.45
C GLY A 1123 -21.51 -37.94 -19.72
N GLN A 1124 -21.45 -37.01 -18.75
CA GLN A 1124 -20.23 -36.46 -18.16
C GLN A 1124 -19.97 -36.86 -16.69
N GLY A 1125 -20.69 -37.86 -16.16
CA GLY A 1125 -20.51 -38.35 -14.78
C GLY A 1125 -21.22 -37.50 -13.72
N THR A 1126 -20.88 -37.72 -12.44
CA THR A 1126 -21.39 -36.95 -11.30
C THR A 1126 -20.83 -35.51 -11.31
N ILE A 1127 -21.41 -34.61 -10.52
CA ILE A 1127 -20.92 -33.23 -10.44
C ILE A 1127 -19.50 -33.16 -9.86
N LEU A 1128 -19.19 -33.96 -8.83
CA LEU A 1128 -17.86 -34.03 -8.24
C LEU A 1128 -16.83 -34.57 -9.24
N ALA A 1129 -17.21 -35.55 -10.07
CA ALA A 1129 -16.36 -36.05 -11.15
C ALA A 1129 -16.03 -34.96 -12.18
N ARG A 1130 -16.97 -34.08 -12.49
CA ARG A 1130 -16.76 -32.96 -13.42
C ARG A 1130 -15.85 -31.87 -12.84
N LEU A 1131 -16.01 -31.51 -11.57
CA LEU A 1131 -15.13 -30.56 -10.87
C LEU A 1131 -13.69 -31.10 -10.78
N MET A 1132 -13.55 -32.40 -10.47
CA MET A 1132 -12.24 -33.07 -10.43
C MET A 1132 -11.58 -33.08 -11.81
N ARG A 1133 -12.32 -33.49 -12.86
CA ARG A 1133 -11.82 -33.50 -14.24
C ARG A 1133 -11.38 -32.11 -14.68
N THR A 1134 -12.18 -31.08 -14.40
CA THR A 1134 -11.85 -29.69 -14.72
C THR A 1134 -10.57 -29.25 -14.02
N THR A 1135 -10.44 -29.54 -12.73
CA THR A 1135 -9.27 -29.17 -11.93
C THR A 1135 -8.01 -29.88 -12.40
N LEU A 1136 -8.06 -31.21 -12.61
CA LEU A 1136 -6.92 -31.99 -13.11
C LEU A 1136 -6.53 -31.54 -14.52
N SER A 1137 -7.50 -31.36 -15.42
CA SER A 1137 -7.22 -30.92 -16.79
C SER A 1137 -6.56 -29.55 -16.84
N ARG A 1138 -7.03 -28.60 -16.02
CA ARG A 1138 -6.42 -27.28 -15.89
C ARG A 1138 -4.99 -27.36 -15.35
N MET A 1139 -4.73 -28.21 -14.36
CA MET A 1139 -3.39 -28.37 -13.81
C MET A 1139 -2.43 -29.07 -14.78
N ILE A 1140 -2.90 -30.05 -15.56
CA ILE A 1140 -2.04 -30.88 -16.42
C ILE A 1140 -1.86 -30.28 -17.82
N PHE A 1141 -2.94 -29.81 -18.45
CA PHE A 1141 -2.95 -29.44 -19.87
C PHE A 1141 -2.90 -27.92 -20.13
N GLU A 1142 -3.32 -27.09 -19.17
CA GLU A 1142 -3.36 -25.62 -19.34
C GLU A 1142 -2.17 -24.93 -18.66
N ASP A 1143 -1.94 -23.65 -18.97
CA ASP A 1143 -0.95 -22.77 -18.34
C ASP A 1143 -1.37 -22.31 -16.93
N ALA A 1144 -1.74 -23.25 -16.06
CA ALA A 1144 -2.01 -22.95 -14.65
C ALA A 1144 -0.70 -22.66 -13.89
N GLY A 1145 -0.61 -21.51 -13.24
CA GLY A 1145 0.54 -21.14 -12.39
C GLY A 1145 0.77 -22.16 -11.27
N MET A 1146 2.04 -22.34 -10.88
CA MET A 1146 2.40 -23.24 -9.76
C MET A 1146 1.78 -22.77 -8.43
N ASP A 1147 1.38 -21.50 -8.34
CA ASP A 1147 0.74 -20.90 -7.17
C ASP A 1147 -0.63 -21.52 -6.83
N LEU A 1148 -1.29 -22.17 -7.79
CA LEU A 1148 -2.56 -22.87 -7.58
C LEU A 1148 -2.39 -24.33 -7.11
N VAL A 1149 -1.18 -24.88 -7.14
CA VAL A 1149 -0.96 -26.32 -6.93
C VAL A 1149 -1.40 -26.76 -5.54
N ASP A 1150 -1.12 -25.98 -4.50
CA ASP A 1150 -1.48 -26.34 -3.13
C ASP A 1150 -3.00 -26.38 -2.92
N ALA A 1151 -3.71 -25.36 -3.41
CA ALA A 1151 -5.16 -25.28 -3.35
C ALA A 1151 -5.81 -26.37 -4.22
N ALA A 1152 -5.24 -26.64 -5.40
CA ALA A 1152 -5.70 -27.72 -6.27
C ALA A 1152 -5.49 -29.09 -5.63
N ALA A 1153 -4.36 -29.34 -4.97
CA ALA A 1153 -4.12 -30.61 -4.29
C ALA A 1153 -5.10 -30.82 -3.12
N ASP A 1154 -5.36 -29.77 -2.35
CA ASP A 1154 -6.34 -29.81 -1.25
C ASP A 1154 -7.75 -30.11 -1.73
N ALA A 1155 -8.13 -29.62 -2.90
CA ALA A 1155 -9.41 -29.89 -3.55
C ALA A 1155 -9.46 -31.31 -4.14
N LEU A 1156 -8.38 -31.73 -4.81
CA LEU A 1156 -8.31 -32.99 -5.53
C LEU A 1156 -8.24 -34.21 -4.63
N LEU A 1157 -7.56 -34.13 -3.49
CA LEU A 1157 -7.46 -35.27 -2.57
C LEU A 1157 -8.85 -35.86 -2.20
N PRO A 1158 -9.80 -35.08 -1.63
CA PRO A 1158 -11.12 -35.61 -1.31
C PRO A 1158 -11.91 -36.01 -2.56
N LEU A 1159 -11.81 -35.25 -3.67
CA LEU A 1159 -12.52 -35.57 -4.90
C LEU A 1159 -12.07 -36.90 -5.52
N MET A 1160 -10.77 -37.19 -5.53
CA MET A 1160 -10.20 -38.44 -6.03
C MET A 1160 -10.57 -39.64 -5.17
N LEU A 1161 -10.68 -39.46 -3.84
CA LEU A 1161 -11.10 -40.52 -2.93
C LEU A 1161 -12.57 -40.92 -3.17
N VAL A 1162 -13.43 -39.95 -3.50
CA VAL A 1162 -14.85 -40.17 -3.79
C VAL A 1162 -15.07 -40.68 -5.22
N GLU A 1163 -14.38 -40.11 -6.22
CA GLU A 1163 -14.65 -40.32 -7.66
C GLU A 1163 -13.50 -41.08 -8.36
N ARG A 1164 -13.13 -42.25 -7.84
CA ARG A 1164 -12.00 -43.05 -8.33
C ARG A 1164 -12.08 -43.37 -9.84
N ALA A 1165 -13.26 -43.75 -10.33
CA ALA A 1165 -13.46 -44.09 -11.74
C ALA A 1165 -13.25 -42.90 -12.69
N ALA A 1166 -13.62 -41.68 -12.26
CA ALA A 1166 -13.40 -40.49 -13.06
C ALA A 1166 -11.91 -40.10 -13.12
N PHE A 1167 -11.15 -40.37 -12.05
CA PHE A 1167 -9.71 -40.16 -12.01
C PHE A 1167 -8.99 -41.12 -12.96
N GLU A 1168 -9.36 -42.40 -12.93
CA GLU A 1168 -8.86 -43.42 -13.86
C GLU A 1168 -9.13 -43.04 -15.33
N GLY A 1169 -10.30 -42.44 -15.62
CA GLY A 1169 -10.61 -41.90 -16.94
C GLY A 1169 -9.66 -40.80 -17.40
N VAL A 1170 -9.37 -39.81 -16.54
CA VAL A 1170 -8.43 -38.71 -16.87
C VAL A 1170 -7.00 -39.23 -17.02
N ALA A 1171 -6.59 -40.17 -16.17
CA ALA A 1171 -5.30 -40.85 -16.30
C ALA A 1171 -5.19 -41.61 -17.64
N GLY A 1172 -6.28 -42.27 -18.07
CA GLY A 1172 -6.36 -42.91 -19.39
C GLY A 1172 -6.23 -41.93 -20.55
N GLU A 1173 -6.93 -40.79 -20.49
CA GLU A 1173 -6.83 -39.71 -21.50
C GLU A 1173 -5.40 -39.13 -21.59
N LEU A 1174 -4.74 -38.96 -20.45
CA LEU A 1174 -3.36 -38.50 -20.38
C LEU A 1174 -2.40 -39.51 -21.04
N LEU A 1175 -2.57 -40.80 -20.77
CA LEU A 1175 -1.76 -41.86 -21.37
C LEU A 1175 -2.03 -42.03 -22.87
N ALA A 1176 -3.27 -41.84 -23.32
CA ALA A 1176 -3.64 -41.88 -24.72
C ALA A 1176 -2.98 -40.75 -25.53
N LYS A 1177 -2.85 -39.56 -24.96
CA LYS A 1177 -2.12 -38.43 -25.60
C LYS A 1177 -0.62 -38.66 -25.75
N LEU A 1178 -0.06 -39.64 -25.05
CA LEU A 1178 1.35 -40.04 -25.12
C LEU A 1178 1.56 -41.28 -25.99
N GLU A 1179 0.52 -41.73 -26.72
CA GLU A 1179 0.62 -42.83 -27.67
C GLU A 1179 1.65 -42.50 -28.77
N GLY A 1180 2.83 -43.12 -28.68
CA GLY A 1180 3.97 -42.90 -29.57
C GLY A 1180 5.32 -42.76 -28.86
N ASP A 1181 5.33 -42.37 -27.57
CA ASP A 1181 6.55 -42.27 -26.75
C ASP A 1181 6.48 -43.21 -25.54
N ALA A 1182 7.01 -44.42 -25.71
CA ALA A 1182 7.03 -45.45 -24.66
C ALA A 1182 7.83 -45.02 -23.41
N GLY A 1183 8.82 -44.12 -23.56
CA GLY A 1183 9.61 -43.60 -22.45
C GLY A 1183 8.83 -42.59 -21.61
N ALA A 1184 8.15 -41.64 -22.26
CA ALA A 1184 7.25 -40.69 -21.60
C ALA A 1184 6.06 -41.41 -20.95
N GLN A 1185 5.46 -42.38 -21.64
CA GLN A 1185 4.34 -43.16 -21.10
C GLN A 1185 4.73 -43.92 -19.83
N ALA A 1186 5.89 -44.57 -19.80
CA ALA A 1186 6.38 -45.27 -18.60
C ALA A 1186 6.64 -44.32 -17.41
N ARG A 1187 7.17 -43.11 -17.66
CA ARG A 1187 7.40 -42.10 -16.62
C ARG A 1187 6.09 -41.54 -16.07
N VAL A 1188 5.11 -41.23 -16.93
CA VAL A 1188 3.80 -40.73 -16.49
C VAL A 1188 3.02 -41.79 -15.70
N VAL A 1189 3.12 -43.08 -16.07
CA VAL A 1189 2.57 -44.18 -15.26
C VAL A 1189 3.24 -44.25 -13.87
N GLY A 1190 4.56 -44.05 -13.81
CA GLY A 1190 5.30 -43.95 -12.55
C GLY A 1190 4.82 -42.79 -11.68
N ALA A 1191 4.74 -41.59 -12.27
CA ALA A 1191 4.27 -40.38 -11.59
C ALA A 1191 2.82 -40.51 -11.08
N LEU A 1192 1.92 -41.13 -11.85
CA LEU A 1192 0.53 -41.41 -11.42
C LEU A 1192 0.47 -42.37 -10.23
N ARG A 1193 1.37 -43.37 -10.17
CA ARG A 1193 1.50 -44.27 -9.03
C ARG A 1193 2.01 -43.52 -7.81
N GLU A 1194 3.05 -42.71 -7.95
CA GLU A 1194 3.58 -41.91 -6.84
C GLU A 1194 2.58 -40.86 -6.34
N LEU A 1195 1.74 -40.29 -7.22
CA LEU A 1195 0.69 -39.37 -6.85
C LEU A 1195 -0.30 -39.99 -5.85
N THR A 1196 -0.68 -41.25 -6.08
CA THR A 1196 -1.73 -41.96 -5.34
C THR A 1196 -1.21 -42.77 -4.14
N THR A 1197 0.02 -43.27 -4.19
CA THR A 1197 0.57 -44.14 -3.12
C THR A 1197 1.86 -43.63 -2.48
N GLY A 1198 2.47 -42.57 -3.01
CA GLY A 1198 3.71 -41.99 -2.52
C GLY A 1198 3.58 -41.32 -1.15
N ASN A 1199 4.70 -41.21 -0.43
CA ASN A 1199 4.81 -40.55 0.89
C ASN A 1199 3.89 -41.12 1.99
N GLY A 1200 3.37 -42.35 1.82
CA GLY A 1200 2.48 -43.00 2.79
C GLY A 1200 1.10 -42.35 2.86
N LEU A 1201 0.51 -42.06 1.71
CA LEU A 1201 -0.85 -41.52 1.61
C LEU A 1201 -1.88 -42.50 2.19
N THR A 1202 -2.91 -41.98 2.84
CA THR A 1202 -4.03 -42.77 3.40
C THR A 1202 -5.37 -42.35 2.78
N ASP A 1203 -6.43 -43.13 3.01
CA ASP A 1203 -7.79 -42.77 2.57
C ASP A 1203 -8.47 -41.70 3.46
N ARG A 1204 -7.71 -40.93 4.26
CA ARG A 1204 -8.24 -39.92 5.18
C ARG A 1204 -8.06 -38.50 4.64
N VAL A 1205 -9.06 -37.64 4.84
CA VAL A 1205 -8.98 -36.22 4.48
C VAL A 1205 -8.57 -35.39 5.71
N ASP A 1206 -7.34 -35.59 6.19
CA ASP A 1206 -6.78 -34.84 7.33
C ASP A 1206 -5.61 -33.91 6.90
N ARG A 1207 -5.21 -33.01 7.81
CA ARG A 1207 -4.14 -32.02 7.55
C ARG A 1207 -2.81 -32.67 7.19
N ALA A 1208 -2.48 -33.83 7.76
CA ALA A 1208 -1.23 -34.52 7.49
C ALA A 1208 -1.24 -35.15 6.08
N ASN A 1209 -2.36 -35.76 5.70
CA ASN A 1209 -2.53 -36.38 4.40
C ASN A 1209 -2.60 -35.34 3.26
N LYS A 1210 -3.29 -34.20 3.48
CA LYS A 1210 -3.29 -33.05 2.55
C LYS A 1210 -1.87 -32.54 2.27
N ARG A 1211 -1.04 -32.35 3.31
CA ARG A 1211 0.37 -31.93 3.14
C ARG A 1211 1.20 -32.91 2.31
N ARG A 1212 1.03 -34.23 2.55
CA ARG A 1212 1.70 -35.27 1.77
C ARG A 1212 1.26 -35.23 0.31
N PHE A 1213 -0.04 -35.09 0.07
CA PHE A 1213 -0.60 -35.02 -1.27
C PHE A 1213 -0.13 -33.80 -2.07
N ARG A 1214 -0.03 -32.61 -1.44
CA ARG A 1214 0.54 -31.41 -2.10
C ARG A 1214 1.95 -31.65 -2.63
N ARG A 1215 2.81 -32.29 -1.84
CA ARG A 1215 4.17 -32.66 -2.26
C ARG A 1215 4.16 -33.63 -3.43
N ASN A 1216 3.29 -34.65 -3.38
CA ASN A 1216 3.12 -35.59 -4.48
C ASN A 1216 2.63 -34.88 -5.76
N MET A 1217 1.66 -33.97 -5.64
CA MET A 1217 1.08 -33.22 -6.76
C MET A 1217 2.08 -32.28 -7.42
N SER A 1218 2.88 -31.55 -6.64
CA SER A 1218 3.94 -30.68 -7.16
C SER A 1218 4.99 -31.48 -7.95
N THR A 1219 5.41 -32.63 -7.41
CA THR A 1219 6.34 -33.55 -8.08
C THR A 1219 5.72 -34.08 -9.38
N PHE A 1220 4.48 -34.58 -9.30
CA PHE A 1220 3.71 -35.08 -10.43
C PHE A 1220 3.59 -34.05 -11.57
N LEU A 1221 3.24 -32.80 -11.28
CA LEU A 1221 3.10 -31.76 -12.30
C LEU A 1221 4.44 -31.37 -12.92
N THR A 1222 5.52 -31.32 -12.13
CA THR A 1222 6.86 -31.02 -12.64
C THR A 1222 7.31 -32.09 -13.65
N GLU A 1223 7.03 -33.36 -13.36
CA GLU A 1223 7.38 -34.46 -14.26
C GLU A 1223 6.42 -34.56 -15.45
N THR A 1224 5.12 -34.41 -15.26
CA THR A 1224 4.13 -34.65 -16.33
C THR A 1224 4.02 -33.48 -17.31
N ARG A 1225 4.09 -32.22 -16.86
CA ARG A 1225 3.98 -31.05 -17.75
C ARG A 1225 5.08 -31.01 -18.79
N SER A 1226 6.29 -31.48 -18.46
CA SER A 1226 7.38 -31.55 -19.44
C SER A 1226 7.02 -32.45 -20.62
N PHE A 1227 6.30 -33.56 -20.42
CA PHE A 1227 5.96 -34.48 -21.50
C PHE A 1227 4.70 -34.08 -22.27
N VAL A 1228 3.72 -33.48 -21.59
CA VAL A 1228 2.40 -33.17 -22.15
C VAL A 1228 2.41 -31.92 -23.03
N ARG A 1229 3.29 -30.95 -22.76
CA ARG A 1229 3.42 -29.71 -23.53
C ARG A 1229 4.43 -29.81 -24.69
N HIS A 1230 5.07 -30.96 -24.87
CA HIS A 1230 5.93 -31.25 -26.01
C HIS A 1230 5.15 -31.69 -27.26
N ASN A 1231 3.88 -32.10 -27.10
CA ASN A 1231 2.92 -32.39 -28.18
C ASN A 1231 1.86 -31.29 -28.24
#